data_AF-A0A7J7S1K4-F1
#
_entry.id   AF-A0A7J7S1K4-F1
#
_cell.length_a   1.000
_cell.length_b   1.000
_cell.length_c   1.000
_cell.angle_alpha   90.00
_cell.angle_beta   90.00
_cell.angle_gamma   90.00
#
_symmetry.space_group_name_H-M   'P 1'
#
loop_
_entity.id
_entity.type
_entity.pdbx_description
1 polymer ?
#
loop_
_entity_poly.entity_id
_entity_poly.type
_entity_poly.pdbx_seq_one_letter_code
_entity_poly.pdbx_strand_id
1 'polypeptide(L)'
;MRLDYQHEIESLQNQQDSERSAHTQEIEAVRAKLMEVIKEKENSLEAVQSKLDKAEDQHLVEMEDALNRLQEAETKKEKFAGASEEAVSVQRNMQETINKLHQKEEQFNALSSELEKLRENLTGMEAKFRERDERENQLIKAKEKLENDIAEIMKMSGDNSSQLTKMNDELRQKERNVEELQLKLTKANENVSCLQKSIGDVTLKAEQSQQEATKKHEEEKKDLLKKLLDLEKKMETSHNQCQDLKARYEEASSETKAKHEEALQKLQALLRGTEERLAATQEQNKDLLQEVVELKKQAEDARAAQTAEDAMQIMEQMTKEKSETLAFLEDTKQTNEKLQNELDTLKENNLKNVEELNKSKELLTVENQKMEEFRKEIETLKQAAAQKSQQLSALKAENVKLAEELGRSRDEVTSHQKVEEERSVLNNQLLEMKKRESQLIKDADEEKASLQKSISITSALLTEKDAELEKLRNEVTVLRGENASAKSLHSVVQSLESDKVKLELKVKNLELQLKENKRQLSSSSGNTDTQAEEDERAQESQIDFLNSVIVDLQRKNQDLKLKVEMMSEAALNGNGDDLNNYDSDDQEKQSKKKPRLFCDICDCFDLHDTEDCPTQAQMSEDPPHSTHHGSRSEERPYCEICEMFGHWATNCNDDETF
;
A
#
# COMPACT_ATOMS: atom_id res chain seq x y z
N MET A 1 24.24 -99.44 -127.67
CA MET A 1 22.84 -99.26 -127.21
C MET A 1 22.66 -99.52 -125.71
N ARG A 2 22.88 -100.73 -125.14
CA ARG A 2 22.65 -100.96 -123.69
C ARG A 2 23.64 -100.26 -122.74
N LEU A 3 24.91 -100.14 -123.14
CA LEU A 3 25.95 -99.44 -122.38
C LEU A 3 25.77 -97.91 -122.42
N ASP A 4 25.29 -97.37 -123.54
CA ASP A 4 25.07 -95.92 -123.71
C ASP A 4 23.97 -95.41 -122.78
N TYR A 5 22.85 -96.15 -122.65
CA TYR A 5 21.77 -95.79 -121.70
C TYR A 5 22.19 -95.89 -120.24
N GLN A 6 23.10 -96.80 -119.89
CA GLN A 6 23.57 -96.92 -118.50
C GLN A 6 24.54 -95.80 -118.12
N HIS A 7 25.40 -95.40 -119.06
CA HIS A 7 26.26 -94.23 -118.90
C HIS A 7 25.45 -92.91 -118.85
N GLU A 8 24.32 -92.85 -119.55
CA GLU A 8 23.42 -91.70 -119.51
C GLU A 8 22.61 -91.63 -118.19
N ILE A 9 22.18 -92.77 -117.64
CA ILE A 9 21.55 -92.84 -116.31
C ILE A 9 22.54 -92.46 -115.20
N GLU A 10 23.78 -92.97 -115.23
CA GLU A 10 24.82 -92.59 -114.27
C GLU A 10 25.19 -91.10 -114.39
N SER A 11 25.21 -90.54 -115.62
CA SER A 11 25.41 -89.11 -115.83
C SER A 11 24.27 -88.28 -115.23
N LEU A 12 23.00 -88.68 -115.44
CA LEU A 12 21.84 -87.99 -114.90
C LEU A 12 21.74 -88.13 -113.36
N GLN A 13 22.11 -89.27 -112.80
CA GLN A 13 22.18 -89.48 -111.34
C GLN A 13 23.28 -88.63 -110.71
N ASN A 14 24.48 -88.61 -111.28
CA ASN A 14 25.56 -87.74 -110.81
C ASN A 14 25.18 -86.25 -110.92
N GLN A 15 24.45 -85.88 -111.97
CA GLN A 15 23.93 -84.53 -112.12
C GLN A 15 22.87 -84.20 -111.06
N GLN A 16 21.93 -85.12 -110.80
CA GLN A 16 20.90 -84.95 -109.76
C GLN A 16 21.50 -84.89 -108.35
N ASP A 17 22.51 -85.71 -108.05
CA ASP A 17 23.20 -85.71 -106.75
C ASP A 17 24.08 -84.47 -106.60
N SER A 18 24.68 -83.98 -107.68
CA SER A 18 25.38 -82.69 -107.70
C SER A 18 24.43 -81.52 -107.45
N GLU A 19 23.24 -81.51 -108.06
CA GLU A 19 22.20 -80.49 -107.84
C GLU A 19 21.63 -80.54 -106.41
N ARG A 20 21.41 -81.73 -105.85
CA ARG A 20 20.98 -81.89 -104.44
C ARG A 20 22.05 -81.43 -103.46
N SER A 21 23.32 -81.73 -103.74
CA SER A 21 24.45 -81.25 -102.95
C SER A 21 24.55 -79.73 -102.99
N ALA A 22 24.44 -79.14 -104.18
CA ALA A 22 24.42 -77.69 -104.36
C ALA A 22 23.25 -77.02 -103.61
N HIS A 23 22.03 -77.56 -103.69
CA HIS A 23 20.89 -77.04 -102.93
C HIS A 23 21.04 -77.21 -101.41
N THR A 24 21.67 -78.29 -100.95
CA THR A 24 21.92 -78.48 -99.51
C THR A 24 22.94 -77.45 -99.02
N GLN A 25 24.00 -77.20 -99.80
CA GLN A 25 24.98 -76.15 -99.53
C GLN A 25 24.34 -74.75 -99.57
N GLU A 26 23.42 -74.48 -100.50
CA GLU A 26 22.67 -73.22 -100.54
C GLU A 26 21.77 -73.04 -99.30
N ILE A 27 21.08 -74.10 -98.86
CA ILE A 27 20.24 -74.07 -97.65
C ILE A 27 21.10 -73.83 -96.40
N GLU A 28 22.25 -74.50 -96.30
CA GLU A 28 23.19 -74.31 -95.19
C GLU A 28 23.79 -72.90 -95.20
N ALA A 29 24.15 -72.36 -96.37
CA ALA A 29 24.61 -70.99 -96.52
C ALA A 29 23.54 -69.96 -96.14
N VAL A 30 22.27 -70.20 -96.50
CA VAL A 30 21.14 -69.34 -96.10
C VAL A 30 20.87 -69.45 -94.61
N ARG A 31 20.95 -70.65 -94.00
CA ARG A 31 20.82 -70.84 -92.55
C ARG A 31 21.94 -70.15 -91.77
N ALA A 32 23.18 -70.21 -92.26
CA ALA A 32 24.31 -69.51 -91.66
C ALA A 32 24.10 -67.98 -91.70
N LYS A 33 23.69 -67.44 -92.85
CA LYS A 33 23.33 -66.02 -92.99
C LYS A 33 22.17 -65.61 -92.08
N LEU A 34 21.15 -66.47 -91.95
CA LEU A 34 20.02 -66.20 -91.06
C LEU A 34 20.45 -66.18 -89.59
N MET A 35 21.30 -67.11 -89.16
CA MET A 35 21.84 -67.15 -87.80
C MET A 35 22.71 -65.93 -87.50
N GLU A 36 23.50 -65.48 -88.47
CA GLU A 36 24.31 -64.25 -88.36
C GLU A 36 23.41 -63.03 -88.17
N VAL A 37 22.35 -62.90 -88.97
CA VAL A 37 21.35 -61.82 -88.83
C VAL A 37 20.62 -61.89 -87.48
N ILE A 38 20.25 -63.08 -87.01
CA ILE A 38 19.60 -63.25 -85.68
C ILE A 38 20.54 -62.76 -84.58
N LYS A 39 21.81 -63.19 -84.61
CA LYS A 39 22.81 -62.78 -83.62
C LYS A 39 23.07 -61.27 -83.64
N GLU A 40 23.10 -60.67 -84.83
CA GLU A 40 23.24 -59.22 -84.99
C GLU A 40 22.02 -58.47 -84.42
N LYS A 41 20.81 -59.00 -84.62
CA LYS A 41 19.58 -58.44 -84.04
C LYS A 41 19.49 -58.62 -82.54
N GLU A 42 19.91 -59.76 -81.99
CA GLU A 42 19.99 -60.00 -80.54
C GLU A 42 20.98 -59.02 -79.89
N ASN A 43 22.18 -58.88 -80.45
CA ASN A 43 23.17 -57.90 -79.97
C ASN A 43 22.65 -56.46 -80.05
N SER A 44 21.92 -56.12 -81.14
CA SER A 44 21.31 -54.80 -81.30
C SER A 44 20.20 -54.55 -80.28
N LEU A 45 19.38 -55.57 -80.00
CA LEU A 45 18.30 -55.50 -79.00
C LEU A 45 18.88 -55.31 -77.60
N GLU A 46 19.89 -56.09 -77.23
CA GLU A 46 20.56 -56.00 -75.93
C GLU A 46 21.25 -54.64 -75.73
N ALA A 47 21.85 -54.10 -76.79
CA ALA A 47 22.42 -52.75 -76.77
C ALA A 47 21.36 -51.64 -76.60
N VAL A 48 20.17 -51.81 -77.18
CA VAL A 48 19.05 -50.87 -76.99
C VAL A 48 18.46 -51.02 -75.59
N GLN A 49 18.29 -52.23 -75.09
CA GLN A 49 17.82 -52.54 -73.75
C GLN A 49 18.73 -51.88 -72.70
N SER A 50 20.05 -52.09 -72.79
CA SER A 50 21.01 -51.47 -71.88
C SER A 50 21.01 -49.93 -71.94
N LYS A 51 20.75 -49.34 -73.10
CA LYS A 51 20.61 -47.87 -73.22
C LYS A 51 19.31 -47.37 -72.59
N LEU A 52 18.22 -48.14 -72.70
CA LEU A 52 16.94 -47.82 -72.08
C LEU A 52 17.06 -47.89 -70.55
N ASP A 53 17.61 -48.98 -70.01
CA ASP A 53 17.82 -49.17 -68.57
C ASP A 53 18.64 -48.01 -67.99
N LYS A 54 19.74 -47.64 -68.66
CA LYS A 54 20.56 -46.48 -68.25
C LYS A 54 19.81 -45.16 -68.30
N ALA A 55 18.91 -44.97 -69.27
CA ALA A 55 18.12 -43.76 -69.38
C ALA A 55 17.03 -43.70 -68.30
N GLU A 56 16.43 -44.83 -67.95
CA GLU A 56 15.47 -44.95 -66.85
C GLU A 56 16.14 -44.68 -65.49
N ASP A 57 17.30 -45.29 -65.23
CA ASP A 57 18.10 -45.04 -64.02
C ASP A 57 18.48 -43.57 -63.90
N GLN A 58 18.95 -42.95 -65.00
CA GLN A 58 19.30 -41.53 -65.04
C GLN A 58 18.08 -40.64 -64.75
N HIS A 59 16.92 -40.95 -65.33
CA HIS A 59 15.69 -40.19 -65.10
C HIS A 59 15.18 -40.35 -63.66
N LEU A 60 15.32 -41.52 -63.05
CA LEU A 60 14.99 -41.74 -61.65
C LEU A 60 15.85 -40.87 -60.73
N VAL A 61 17.17 -40.86 -60.95
CA VAL A 61 18.10 -40.01 -60.18
C VAL A 61 17.75 -38.53 -60.34
N GLU A 62 17.46 -38.08 -61.57
CA GLU A 62 17.06 -36.69 -61.82
C GLU A 62 15.74 -36.31 -61.14
N MET A 63 14.78 -37.23 -61.10
CA MET A 63 13.49 -37.01 -60.44
C MET A 63 13.63 -36.97 -58.91
N GLU A 64 14.50 -37.83 -58.36
CA GLU A 64 14.82 -37.86 -56.93
C GLU A 64 15.55 -36.58 -56.49
N ASP A 65 16.51 -36.11 -57.28
CA ASP A 65 17.16 -34.81 -57.10
C ASP A 65 16.18 -33.63 -57.19
N ALA A 66 15.24 -33.67 -58.13
CA ALA A 66 14.21 -32.64 -58.27
C ALA A 66 13.25 -32.62 -57.07
N LEU A 67 12.85 -33.79 -56.57
CA LEU A 67 12.03 -33.94 -55.36
C LEU A 67 12.77 -33.41 -54.12
N ASN A 68 14.03 -33.76 -53.94
CA ASN A 68 14.86 -33.26 -52.83
C ASN A 68 14.97 -31.72 -52.88
N ARG A 69 15.22 -31.14 -54.05
CA ARG A 69 15.27 -29.68 -54.24
C ARG A 69 13.92 -29.01 -53.93
N LEU A 70 12.81 -29.63 -54.31
CA LEU A 70 11.46 -29.15 -53.98
C LEU A 70 11.23 -29.16 -52.46
N GLN A 71 11.59 -30.25 -51.79
CA GLN A 71 11.46 -30.37 -50.34
C GLN A 71 12.36 -29.38 -49.58
N GLU A 72 13.58 -29.14 -50.06
CA GLU A 72 14.46 -28.08 -49.56
C GLU A 72 13.85 -26.67 -49.75
N ALA A 73 13.23 -26.41 -50.90
CA ALA A 73 12.58 -25.13 -51.17
C ALA A 73 11.35 -24.92 -50.26
N GLU A 74 10.57 -25.97 -50.01
CA GLU A 74 9.38 -25.93 -49.18
C GLU A 74 9.73 -25.72 -47.70
N THR A 75 10.75 -26.42 -47.19
CA THR A 75 11.29 -26.19 -45.84
C THR A 75 11.88 -24.79 -45.66
N LYS A 76 12.56 -24.24 -46.69
CA LYS A 76 13.02 -22.85 -46.67
C LYS A 76 11.85 -21.87 -46.65
N LYS A 77 10.80 -22.11 -47.43
CA LYS A 77 9.58 -21.29 -47.45
C LYS A 77 8.90 -21.26 -46.08
N GLU A 78 8.76 -22.40 -45.40
CA GLU A 78 8.22 -22.46 -44.04
C GLU A 78 9.10 -21.68 -43.05
N LYS A 79 10.42 -21.81 -43.12
CA LYS A 79 11.34 -21.03 -42.28
C LYS A 79 11.21 -19.53 -42.52
N PHE A 80 11.10 -19.09 -43.78
CA PHE A 80 10.87 -17.67 -44.11
C PHE A 80 9.50 -17.17 -43.63
N ALA A 81 8.46 -17.99 -43.74
CA ALA A 81 7.13 -17.64 -43.21
C ALA A 81 7.17 -17.48 -41.68
N GLY A 82 7.80 -18.42 -40.97
CA GLY A 82 7.99 -18.35 -39.52
C GLY A 82 8.81 -17.13 -39.09
N ALA A 83 9.93 -16.86 -39.76
CA ALA A 83 10.75 -15.68 -39.50
C ALA A 83 9.98 -14.37 -39.79
N SER A 84 9.14 -14.36 -40.83
CA SER A 84 8.28 -13.22 -41.16
C SER A 84 7.20 -12.98 -40.09
N GLU A 85 6.54 -14.03 -39.59
CA GLU A 85 5.58 -13.89 -38.49
C GLU A 85 6.25 -13.42 -37.20
N GLU A 86 7.45 -13.93 -36.89
CA GLU A 86 8.22 -13.53 -35.72
C GLU A 86 8.65 -12.05 -35.83
N ALA A 87 9.06 -11.60 -37.02
CA ALA A 87 9.38 -10.20 -37.28
C ALA A 87 8.15 -9.28 -37.10
N VAL A 88 6.98 -9.69 -37.59
CA VAL A 88 5.72 -8.94 -37.41
C VAL A 88 5.31 -8.90 -35.93
N SER A 89 5.48 -10.00 -35.20
CA SER A 89 5.22 -10.07 -33.75
C SER A 89 6.14 -9.11 -32.97
N VAL A 90 7.44 -9.13 -33.25
CA VAL A 90 8.42 -8.21 -32.65
C VAL A 90 8.09 -6.75 -32.98
N GLN A 91 7.73 -6.45 -34.24
CA GLN A 91 7.33 -5.11 -34.65
C GLN A 91 6.07 -4.64 -33.91
N ARG A 92 5.09 -5.52 -33.70
CA ARG A 92 3.86 -5.20 -32.96
C ARG A 92 4.15 -4.90 -31.49
N ASN A 93 5.00 -5.72 -30.86
CA ASN A 93 5.43 -5.51 -29.47
C ASN A 93 6.20 -4.20 -29.32
N MET A 94 7.09 -3.88 -30.26
CA MET A 94 7.82 -2.60 -30.30
C MET A 94 6.87 -1.40 -30.43
N GLN A 95 5.84 -1.51 -31.28
CA GLN A 95 4.85 -0.45 -31.42
C GLN A 95 4.05 -0.24 -30.13
N GLU A 96 3.74 -1.33 -29.41
CA GLU A 96 3.02 -1.25 -28.14
C GLU A 96 3.87 -0.62 -27.03
N THR A 97 5.17 -0.91 -26.95
CA THR A 97 6.08 -0.25 -26.00
C THR A 97 6.27 1.23 -26.32
N ILE A 98 6.33 1.62 -27.60
CA ILE A 98 6.36 3.04 -28.01
C ILE A 98 5.08 3.75 -27.56
N ASN A 99 3.91 3.14 -27.76
CA ASN A 99 2.64 3.73 -27.34
C ASN A 99 2.55 3.88 -25.81
N LYS A 100 3.03 2.88 -25.04
CA LYS A 100 3.12 2.95 -23.58
C LYS A 100 4.08 4.06 -23.13
N LEU A 101 5.21 4.22 -23.81
CA LEU A 101 6.18 5.28 -23.53
C LEU A 101 5.56 6.67 -23.75
N HIS A 102 4.88 6.87 -24.88
CA HIS A 102 4.19 8.12 -25.18
C HIS A 102 3.12 8.46 -24.12
N GLN A 103 2.34 7.47 -23.68
CA GLN A 103 1.36 7.65 -22.62
C GLN A 103 2.02 8.04 -21.28
N LYS A 104 3.19 7.48 -20.97
CA LYS A 104 3.97 7.84 -19.77
C LYS A 104 4.54 9.26 -19.87
N GLU A 105 4.98 9.67 -21.06
CA GLU A 105 5.45 11.03 -21.33
C GLU A 105 4.32 12.06 -21.15
N GLU A 106 3.10 11.77 -21.64
CA GLU A 106 1.92 12.60 -21.39
C GLU A 106 1.57 12.72 -19.90
N GLN A 107 1.62 11.59 -19.16
CA GLN A 107 1.42 11.59 -17.71
C GLN A 107 2.48 12.43 -16.98
N PHE A 108 3.74 12.33 -17.40
CA PHE A 108 4.83 13.12 -16.83
C PHE A 108 4.65 14.62 -17.08
N ASN A 109 4.20 15.00 -18.28
CA ASN A 109 3.91 16.38 -18.62
C ASN A 109 2.73 16.95 -17.79
N ALA A 110 1.69 16.14 -17.57
CA ALA A 110 0.56 16.53 -16.72
C ALA A 110 0.99 16.75 -15.26
N LEU A 111 1.75 15.81 -14.68
CA LEU A 111 2.28 15.93 -13.32
C LEU A 111 3.26 17.11 -13.18
N SER A 112 4.10 17.35 -14.18
CA SER A 112 5.00 18.51 -14.19
C SER A 112 4.23 19.83 -14.18
N SER A 113 3.13 19.93 -14.96
CA SER A 113 2.24 21.10 -14.92
C SER A 113 1.58 21.30 -13.56
N GLU A 114 1.18 20.21 -12.89
CA GLU A 114 0.59 20.26 -11.55
C GLU A 114 1.62 20.70 -10.49
N LEU A 115 2.86 20.22 -10.59
CA LEU A 115 3.98 20.66 -9.76
C LEU A 115 4.28 22.15 -9.94
N GLU A 116 4.24 22.66 -11.18
CA GLU A 116 4.41 24.09 -11.47
C GLU A 116 3.34 24.93 -10.76
N LYS A 117 2.06 24.52 -10.86
CA LYS A 117 0.94 25.19 -10.18
C LYS A 117 1.09 25.16 -8.66
N LEU A 118 1.54 24.05 -8.09
CA LEU A 118 1.78 23.95 -6.65
C LEU A 118 2.92 24.88 -6.21
N ARG A 119 3.99 25.01 -7.00
CA ARG A 119 5.07 25.98 -6.75
C ARG A 119 4.57 27.42 -6.82
N GLU A 120 3.75 27.76 -7.81
CA GLU A 120 3.11 29.08 -7.90
C GLU A 120 2.22 29.37 -6.68
N ASN A 121 1.46 28.39 -6.22
CA ASN A 121 0.63 28.53 -5.02
C ASN A 121 1.47 28.73 -3.75
N LEU A 122 2.56 27.98 -3.58
CA LEU A 122 3.47 28.12 -2.44
C LEU A 122 4.13 29.50 -2.43
N THR A 123 4.69 29.94 -3.55
CA THR A 123 5.29 31.29 -3.67
C THR A 123 4.27 32.40 -3.43
N GLY A 124 3.03 32.23 -3.90
CA GLY A 124 1.93 33.13 -3.60
C GLY A 124 1.56 33.16 -2.11
N MET A 125 1.63 32.02 -1.42
CA MET A 125 1.35 31.94 0.01
C MET A 125 2.49 32.55 0.86
N GLU A 126 3.75 32.30 0.49
CA GLU A 126 4.92 32.93 1.10
C GLU A 126 4.87 34.47 1.00
N ALA A 127 4.46 35.00 -0.16
CA ALA A 127 4.28 36.43 -0.34
C ALA A 127 3.21 37.01 0.62
N LYS A 128 2.08 36.31 0.80
CA LYS A 128 1.03 36.71 1.75
C LYS A 128 1.50 36.67 3.20
N PHE A 129 2.34 35.69 3.58
CA PHE A 129 2.95 35.64 4.90
C PHE A 129 3.87 36.84 5.14
N ARG A 130 4.73 37.18 4.17
CA ARG A 130 5.56 38.38 4.26
C ARG A 130 4.74 39.66 4.40
N GLU A 131 3.64 39.79 3.67
CA GLU A 131 2.75 40.95 3.77
C GLU A 131 2.07 41.04 5.16
N ARG A 132 1.70 39.91 5.76
CA ARG A 132 1.17 39.87 7.13
C ARG A 132 2.22 40.24 8.16
N ASP A 133 3.43 39.71 8.03
CA ASP A 133 4.56 39.98 8.93
C ASP A 133 4.94 41.48 8.90
N GLU A 134 4.94 42.10 7.71
CA GLU A 134 5.17 43.54 7.57
C GLU A 134 4.05 44.36 8.24
N ARG A 135 2.78 43.94 8.11
CA ARG A 135 1.64 44.59 8.81
C ARG A 135 1.75 44.44 10.33
N GLU A 136 2.14 43.28 10.82
CA GLU A 136 2.32 43.04 12.25
C GLU A 136 3.43 43.94 12.82
N ASN A 137 4.55 44.04 12.14
CA ASN A 137 5.63 44.96 12.50
C ASN A 137 5.19 46.43 12.53
N GLN A 138 4.31 46.84 11.60
CA GLN A 138 3.73 48.19 11.62
C GLN A 138 2.82 48.41 12.83
N LEU A 139 2.02 47.40 13.21
CA LEU A 139 1.16 47.46 14.39
C LEU A 139 1.96 47.51 15.69
N ILE A 140 3.05 46.76 15.80
CA ILE A 140 3.96 46.80 16.95
C ILE A 140 4.54 48.21 17.12
N LYS A 141 5.06 48.82 16.05
CA LYS A 141 5.58 50.20 16.08
C LYS A 141 4.52 51.22 16.48
N ALA A 142 3.28 51.04 16.01
CA ALA A 142 2.17 51.91 16.39
C ALA A 142 1.80 51.75 17.88
N LYS A 143 1.83 50.51 18.39
CA LYS A 143 1.59 50.20 19.80
C LYS A 143 2.65 50.84 20.71
N GLU A 144 3.94 50.68 20.38
CA GLU A 144 5.05 51.31 21.13
C GLU A 144 4.92 52.83 21.18
N LYS A 145 4.51 53.46 20.07
CA LYS A 145 4.27 54.90 20.04
C LYS A 145 3.16 55.32 20.99
N LEU A 146 2.05 54.59 21.01
CA LEU A 146 0.93 54.85 21.92
C LEU A 146 1.32 54.64 23.39
N GLU A 147 2.12 53.60 23.69
CA GLU A 147 2.63 53.36 25.05
C GLU A 147 3.53 54.52 25.53
N ASN A 148 4.36 55.08 24.65
CA ASN A 148 5.18 56.26 24.95
C ASN A 148 4.32 57.52 25.17
N ASP A 149 3.31 57.76 24.33
CA ASP A 149 2.38 58.89 24.47
C ASP A 149 1.62 58.81 25.81
N ILE A 150 1.22 57.60 26.24
CA ILE A 150 0.57 57.36 27.54
C ILE A 150 1.53 57.67 28.70
N ALA A 151 2.79 57.24 28.61
CA ALA A 151 3.79 57.52 29.65
C ALA A 151 4.09 59.02 29.80
N GLU A 152 4.04 59.78 28.70
CA GLU A 152 4.22 61.23 28.69
C GLU A 152 3.02 61.97 29.31
N ILE A 153 1.79 61.50 29.03
CA ILE A 153 0.57 62.02 29.65
C ILE A 153 0.55 61.76 31.16
N MET A 154 0.98 60.56 31.60
CA MET A 154 1.09 60.22 33.04
C MET A 154 2.06 61.11 33.81
N LYS A 155 3.03 61.74 33.14
CA LYS A 155 4.01 62.65 33.76
C LYS A 155 3.47 64.09 33.93
N MET A 156 2.43 64.46 33.21
CA MET A 156 1.96 65.84 33.06
C MET A 156 0.64 66.14 33.80
N SER A 157 0.05 65.20 34.55
CA SER A 157 -1.28 65.39 35.17
C SER A 157 -1.22 65.53 36.69
N GLY A 158 -1.10 66.77 37.18
CA GLY A 158 -1.42 67.15 38.55
C GLY A 158 -2.15 68.49 38.57
N ASP A 159 -3.49 68.49 38.49
CA ASP A 159 -4.37 69.55 39.03
C ASP A 159 -5.87 69.17 38.94
N ASN A 160 -6.53 69.16 40.11
CA ASN A 160 -7.71 68.37 40.47
C ASN A 160 -9.09 68.83 39.95
N SER A 161 -9.19 69.87 39.12
CA SER A 161 -10.48 70.27 38.49
C SER A 161 -10.55 69.84 37.02
N SER A 162 -9.41 69.90 36.32
CA SER A 162 -9.27 69.39 34.96
C SER A 162 -9.33 67.85 34.88
N GLN A 163 -8.99 67.18 35.98
CA GLN A 163 -8.89 65.73 36.09
C GLN A 163 -10.26 65.04 36.09
N LEU A 164 -11.31 65.67 36.61
CA LEU A 164 -12.66 65.11 36.59
C LEU A 164 -13.32 65.22 35.21
N THR A 165 -13.11 66.32 34.49
CA THR A 165 -13.50 66.43 33.07
C THR A 165 -12.71 65.48 32.19
N LYS A 166 -11.39 65.35 32.39
CA LYS A 166 -10.57 64.36 31.68
C LYS A 166 -11.00 62.92 31.98
N MET A 167 -11.29 62.57 33.24
CA MET A 167 -11.75 61.24 33.60
C MET A 167 -13.13 60.92 33.01
N ASN A 168 -14.03 61.91 32.88
CA ASN A 168 -15.30 61.75 32.18
C ASN A 168 -15.13 61.66 30.65
N ASP A 169 -14.23 62.43 30.06
CA ASP A 169 -13.92 62.34 28.62
C ASP A 169 -13.21 61.01 28.30
N GLU A 170 -12.33 60.52 29.18
CA GLU A 170 -11.70 59.22 29.14
C GLU A 170 -12.72 58.09 29.33
N LEU A 171 -13.71 58.26 30.21
CA LEU A 171 -14.81 57.31 30.37
C LEU A 171 -15.63 57.23 29.07
N ARG A 172 -16.03 58.38 28.50
CA ARG A 172 -16.72 58.43 27.20
C ARG A 172 -15.88 57.91 26.04
N GLN A 173 -14.56 58.05 26.09
CA GLN A 173 -13.66 57.48 25.10
C GLN A 173 -13.53 55.96 25.27
N LYS A 174 -13.48 55.46 26.52
CA LYS A 174 -13.50 54.03 26.81
C LYS A 174 -14.83 53.40 26.41
N GLU A 175 -15.96 54.06 26.66
CA GLU A 175 -17.28 53.61 26.20
C GLU A 175 -17.32 53.50 24.66
N ARG A 176 -16.88 54.53 23.93
CA ARG A 176 -16.76 54.48 22.46
C ARG A 176 -15.81 53.38 21.98
N ASN A 177 -14.68 53.18 22.65
CA ASN A 177 -13.74 52.11 22.30
C ASN A 177 -14.34 50.73 22.55
N VAL A 178 -15.12 50.56 23.62
CA VAL A 178 -15.84 49.32 23.93
C VAL A 178 -16.91 49.05 22.86
N GLU A 179 -17.68 50.06 22.46
CA GLU A 179 -18.64 49.96 21.35
C GLU A 179 -17.95 49.60 20.02
N GLU A 180 -16.81 50.22 19.72
CA GLU A 180 -16.04 49.92 18.51
C GLU A 180 -15.44 48.50 18.55
N LEU A 181 -14.96 48.04 19.71
CA LEU A 181 -14.49 46.67 19.90
C LEU A 181 -15.63 45.65 19.80
N GLN A 182 -16.81 45.96 20.33
CA GLN A 182 -18.01 45.13 20.16
C GLN A 182 -18.44 45.06 18.69
N LEU A 183 -18.36 46.17 17.94
CA LEU A 183 -18.63 46.19 16.50
C LEU A 183 -17.59 45.38 15.71
N LYS A 184 -16.31 45.46 16.09
CA LYS A 184 -15.25 44.65 15.47
C LYS A 184 -15.43 43.16 15.80
N LEU A 185 -15.81 42.84 17.03
CA LEU A 185 -16.08 41.47 17.46
C LEU A 185 -17.27 40.86 16.72
N THR A 186 -18.37 41.60 16.57
CA THR A 186 -19.54 41.16 15.80
C THR A 186 -19.21 40.93 14.33
N LYS A 187 -18.49 41.86 13.68
CA LYS A 187 -18.00 41.66 12.31
C LYS A 187 -17.04 40.48 12.18
N ALA A 188 -16.16 40.28 13.15
CA ALA A 188 -15.26 39.13 13.17
C ALA A 188 -16.05 37.81 13.30
N ASN A 189 -17.07 37.78 14.16
CA ASN A 189 -17.95 36.61 14.31
C ASN A 189 -18.77 36.32 13.05
N GLU A 190 -19.29 37.36 12.37
CA GLU A 190 -19.96 37.21 11.07
C GLU A 190 -19.00 36.66 10.00
N ASN A 191 -17.76 37.15 9.96
CA ASN A 191 -16.74 36.64 9.05
C ASN A 191 -16.36 35.19 9.36
N VAL A 192 -16.21 34.82 10.63
CA VAL A 192 -15.97 33.43 11.05
C VAL A 192 -17.12 32.54 10.64
N SER A 193 -18.37 32.98 10.84
CA SER A 193 -19.56 32.23 10.40
C SER A 193 -19.61 32.05 8.88
N CYS A 194 -19.28 33.10 8.11
CA CYS A 194 -19.22 33.03 6.66
C CYS A 194 -18.11 32.10 6.16
N LEU A 195 -16.92 32.14 6.79
CA LEU A 195 -15.81 31.24 6.48
C LEU A 195 -16.16 29.80 6.85
N GLN A 196 -16.79 29.57 8.01
CA GLN A 196 -17.22 28.25 8.45
C GLN A 196 -18.23 27.63 7.48
N LYS A 197 -19.17 28.44 6.96
CA LYS A 197 -20.11 28.01 5.92
C LYS A 197 -19.39 27.70 4.60
N SER A 198 -18.47 28.56 4.18
CA SER A 198 -17.67 28.33 2.96
C SER A 198 -16.79 27.08 3.06
N ILE A 199 -16.20 26.82 4.22
CA ILE A 199 -15.42 25.60 4.48
C ILE A 199 -16.35 24.39 4.38
N GLY A 200 -17.52 24.42 5.02
CA GLY A 200 -18.52 23.35 4.91
C GLY A 200 -18.94 23.06 3.47
N ASP A 201 -19.21 24.09 2.67
CA ASP A 201 -19.59 23.95 1.26
C ASP A 201 -18.45 23.37 0.40
N VAL A 202 -17.20 23.77 0.66
CA VAL A 202 -16.02 23.23 -0.03
C VAL A 202 -15.76 21.77 0.36
N THR A 203 -15.87 21.44 1.66
CA THR A 203 -15.72 20.07 2.16
C THR A 203 -16.78 19.16 1.54
N LEU A 204 -18.04 19.59 1.50
CA LEU A 204 -19.12 18.80 0.91
C LEU A 204 -18.92 18.56 -0.59
N LYS A 205 -18.43 19.57 -1.33
CA LYS A 205 -18.08 19.40 -2.75
C LYS A 205 -16.88 18.46 -2.95
N ALA A 206 -15.88 18.53 -2.08
CA ALA A 206 -14.72 17.63 -2.13
C ALA A 206 -15.14 16.18 -1.86
N GLU A 207 -15.99 15.95 -0.85
CA GLU A 207 -16.55 14.63 -0.55
C GLU A 207 -17.39 14.08 -1.71
N GLN A 208 -18.24 14.91 -2.32
CA GLN A 208 -19.02 14.50 -3.50
C GLN A 208 -18.12 14.12 -4.67
N SER A 209 -17.12 14.94 -4.99
CA SER A 209 -16.16 14.65 -6.07
C SER A 209 -15.37 13.37 -5.79
N GLN A 210 -14.96 13.12 -4.53
CA GLN A 210 -14.28 11.90 -4.13
C GLN A 210 -15.21 10.68 -4.25
N GLN A 211 -16.48 10.81 -3.87
CA GLN A 211 -17.47 9.74 -3.99
C GLN A 211 -17.79 9.40 -5.46
N GLU A 212 -17.84 10.40 -6.35
CA GLU A 212 -18.03 10.18 -7.78
C GLU A 212 -16.81 9.49 -8.42
N ALA A 213 -15.59 9.94 -8.09
CA ALA A 213 -14.37 9.31 -8.56
C ALA A 213 -14.26 7.84 -8.12
N THR A 214 -14.58 7.55 -6.86
CA THR A 214 -14.57 6.17 -6.33
C THR A 214 -15.63 5.29 -7.00
N LYS A 215 -16.85 5.78 -7.23
CA LYS A 215 -17.88 5.05 -8.00
C LYS A 215 -17.41 4.73 -9.42
N LYS A 216 -16.84 5.72 -10.11
CA LYS A 216 -16.32 5.53 -11.47
C LYS A 216 -15.21 4.48 -11.52
N HIS A 217 -14.28 4.51 -10.58
CA HIS A 217 -13.23 3.49 -10.48
C HIS A 217 -13.81 2.10 -10.16
N GLU A 218 -14.85 2.01 -9.35
CA GLU A 218 -15.50 0.73 -9.05
C GLU A 218 -16.23 0.14 -10.27
N GLU A 219 -16.85 0.99 -11.09
CA GLU A 219 -17.45 0.61 -12.38
C GLU A 219 -16.39 0.16 -13.38
N GLU A 220 -15.30 0.92 -13.55
CA GLU A 220 -14.16 0.55 -14.41
C GLU A 220 -13.54 -0.78 -13.98
N LYS A 221 -13.42 -1.03 -12.67
CA LYS A 221 -12.94 -2.30 -12.13
C LYS A 221 -13.88 -3.45 -12.46
N LYS A 222 -15.20 -3.28 -12.34
CA LYS A 222 -16.20 -4.28 -12.72
C LYS A 222 -16.13 -4.61 -14.22
N ASP A 223 -15.95 -3.60 -15.06
CA ASP A 223 -15.81 -3.79 -16.51
C ASP A 223 -14.51 -4.51 -16.89
N LEU A 224 -13.39 -4.19 -16.24
CA LEU A 224 -12.13 -4.89 -16.45
C LEU A 224 -12.20 -6.35 -15.98
N LEU A 225 -12.83 -6.62 -14.83
CA LEU A 225 -13.05 -7.99 -14.35
C LEU A 225 -13.89 -8.79 -15.34
N LYS A 226 -14.94 -8.20 -15.91
CA LYS A 226 -15.77 -8.85 -16.94
C LYS A 226 -14.96 -9.17 -18.20
N LYS A 227 -14.12 -8.23 -18.66
CA LYS A 227 -13.23 -8.45 -19.81
C LYS A 227 -12.21 -9.56 -19.56
N LEU A 228 -11.65 -9.64 -18.34
CA LEU A 228 -10.73 -10.71 -17.96
C LEU A 228 -11.43 -12.08 -17.98
N LEU A 229 -12.64 -12.17 -17.42
CA LEU A 229 -13.47 -13.38 -17.45
C LEU A 229 -13.78 -13.84 -18.88
N ASP A 230 -14.12 -12.90 -19.76
CA ASP A 230 -14.38 -13.20 -21.17
C ASP A 230 -13.11 -13.67 -21.90
N LEU A 231 -11.94 -13.12 -21.56
CA LEU A 231 -10.65 -13.54 -22.10
C LEU A 231 -10.23 -14.92 -21.59
N GLU A 232 -10.40 -15.20 -20.30
CA GLU A 232 -10.17 -16.54 -19.73
C GLU A 232 -11.04 -17.58 -20.44
N LYS A 233 -12.33 -17.30 -20.60
CA LYS A 233 -13.24 -18.21 -21.31
C LYS A 233 -12.81 -18.45 -22.76
N LYS A 234 -12.36 -17.40 -23.46
CA LYS A 234 -11.82 -17.53 -24.83
C LYS A 234 -10.55 -18.38 -24.85
N MET A 235 -9.63 -18.14 -23.91
CA MET A 235 -8.38 -18.89 -23.79
C MET A 235 -8.65 -20.37 -23.50
N GLU A 236 -9.60 -20.66 -22.61
CA GLU A 236 -10.03 -22.03 -22.30
C GLU A 236 -10.69 -22.71 -23.51
N THR A 237 -11.58 -22.03 -24.24
CA THR A 237 -12.15 -22.59 -25.48
C THR A 237 -11.09 -22.84 -26.54
N SER A 238 -10.10 -21.95 -26.70
CA SER A 238 -8.98 -22.14 -27.62
C SER A 238 -8.07 -23.29 -27.18
N HIS A 239 -7.83 -23.44 -25.88
CA HIS A 239 -7.06 -24.54 -25.32
C HIS A 239 -7.74 -25.88 -25.61
N ASN A 240 -9.04 -25.98 -25.33
CA ASN A 240 -9.84 -27.16 -25.63
C ASN A 240 -9.85 -27.50 -27.12
N GLN A 241 -9.92 -26.49 -28.00
CA GLN A 241 -9.82 -26.68 -29.45
C GLN A 241 -8.45 -27.22 -29.88
N CYS A 242 -7.35 -26.66 -29.35
CA CYS A 242 -6.00 -27.18 -29.61
C CYS A 242 -5.84 -28.61 -29.10
N GLN A 243 -6.44 -28.93 -27.96
CA GLN A 243 -6.40 -30.27 -27.38
C GLN A 243 -7.19 -31.28 -28.22
N ASP A 244 -8.38 -30.92 -28.71
CA ASP A 244 -9.18 -31.74 -29.64
C ASP A 244 -8.45 -31.96 -30.98
N LEU A 245 -7.86 -30.89 -31.55
CA LEU A 245 -7.05 -31.00 -32.75
C LEU A 245 -5.85 -31.92 -32.57
N LYS A 246 -5.16 -31.82 -31.42
CA LYS A 246 -4.05 -32.70 -31.08
C LYS A 246 -4.49 -34.16 -30.97
N ALA A 247 -5.61 -34.43 -30.30
CA ALA A 247 -6.17 -35.78 -30.18
C ALA A 247 -6.53 -36.37 -31.55
N ARG A 248 -7.20 -35.60 -32.42
CA ARG A 248 -7.54 -36.03 -33.78
C ARG A 248 -6.30 -36.29 -34.63
N TYR A 249 -5.25 -35.47 -34.49
CA TYR A 249 -3.99 -35.69 -35.19
C TYR A 249 -3.29 -36.98 -34.71
N GLU A 250 -3.25 -37.22 -33.39
CA GLU A 250 -2.69 -38.45 -32.83
C GLU A 250 -3.47 -39.69 -33.29
N GLU A 251 -4.81 -39.62 -33.31
CA GLU A 251 -5.67 -40.69 -33.80
C GLU A 251 -5.41 -40.97 -35.29
N ALA A 252 -5.46 -39.95 -36.14
CA ALA A 252 -5.17 -40.09 -37.57
C ALA A 252 -3.74 -40.58 -37.85
N SER A 253 -2.76 -40.13 -37.06
CA SER A 253 -1.38 -40.62 -37.15
C SER A 253 -1.27 -42.10 -36.76
N SER A 254 -1.97 -42.51 -35.70
CA SER A 254 -1.99 -43.91 -35.27
C SER A 254 -2.68 -44.82 -36.30
N GLU A 255 -3.78 -44.37 -36.89
CA GLU A 255 -4.51 -45.11 -37.92
C GLU A 255 -3.69 -45.23 -39.21
N THR A 256 -3.04 -44.14 -39.65
CA THR A 256 -2.15 -44.17 -40.82
C THR A 256 -0.94 -45.07 -40.59
N LYS A 257 -0.32 -45.04 -39.41
CA LYS A 257 0.75 -45.98 -39.05
C LYS A 257 0.28 -47.43 -39.11
N ALA A 258 -0.88 -47.74 -38.53
CA ALA A 258 -1.45 -49.08 -38.57
C ALA A 258 -1.68 -49.56 -40.01
N LYS A 259 -2.22 -48.69 -40.89
CA LYS A 259 -2.40 -49.01 -42.33
C LYS A 259 -1.07 -49.24 -43.05
N HIS A 260 -0.04 -48.44 -42.77
CA HIS A 260 1.29 -48.63 -43.35
C HIS A 260 1.92 -49.95 -42.89
N GLU A 261 1.78 -50.29 -41.61
CA GLU A 261 2.29 -51.54 -41.05
C GLU A 261 1.59 -52.76 -41.65
N GLU A 262 0.27 -52.69 -41.85
CA GLU A 262 -0.49 -53.73 -42.56
C GLU A 262 -0.04 -53.88 -44.02
N ALA A 263 0.21 -52.76 -44.72
CA ALA A 263 0.70 -52.77 -46.10
C ALA A 263 2.12 -53.38 -46.20
N LEU A 264 3.01 -53.05 -45.27
CA LEU A 264 4.36 -53.62 -45.18
C LEU A 264 4.31 -55.12 -44.93
N GLN A 265 3.44 -55.59 -44.03
CA GLN A 265 3.26 -57.03 -43.78
C GLN A 265 2.75 -57.77 -45.03
N LYS A 266 1.81 -57.17 -45.77
CA LYS A 266 1.32 -57.73 -47.05
C LYS A 266 2.42 -57.80 -48.10
N LEU A 267 3.23 -56.75 -48.25
CA LEU A 267 4.38 -56.71 -49.16
C LEU A 267 5.43 -57.77 -48.80
N GLN A 268 5.78 -57.89 -47.51
CA GLN A 268 6.70 -58.94 -47.04
C GLN A 268 6.15 -60.35 -47.31
N ALA A 269 4.85 -60.58 -47.13
CA ALA A 269 4.23 -61.87 -47.45
C ALA A 269 4.29 -62.18 -48.95
N LEU A 270 4.02 -61.19 -49.81
CA LEU A 270 4.14 -61.34 -51.27
C LEU A 270 5.58 -61.60 -51.71
N LEU A 271 6.55 -60.85 -51.19
CA LEU A 271 7.97 -61.02 -51.46
C LEU A 271 8.45 -62.45 -51.12
N ARG A 272 8.16 -62.91 -49.91
CA ARG A 272 8.45 -64.29 -49.49
C ARG A 272 7.78 -65.32 -50.41
N GLY A 273 6.52 -65.11 -50.78
CA GLY A 273 5.83 -65.99 -51.73
C GLY A 273 6.41 -65.94 -53.15
N THR A 274 7.02 -64.84 -53.58
CA THR A 274 7.78 -64.78 -54.84
C THR A 274 9.15 -65.46 -54.72
N GLU A 275 9.84 -65.31 -53.59
CA GLU A 275 11.12 -65.97 -53.31
C GLU A 275 10.98 -67.50 -53.28
N GLU A 276 9.94 -68.01 -52.61
CA GLU A 276 9.63 -69.45 -52.58
C GLU A 276 9.34 -70.00 -53.99
N ARG A 277 8.60 -69.25 -54.82
CA ARG A 277 8.35 -69.62 -56.22
C ARG A 277 9.62 -69.58 -57.07
N LEU A 278 10.45 -68.55 -56.89
CA LEU A 278 11.73 -68.44 -57.59
C LEU A 278 12.64 -69.63 -57.25
N ALA A 279 12.76 -69.97 -55.96
CA ALA A 279 13.52 -71.14 -55.51
C ALA A 279 13.00 -72.45 -56.13
N ALA A 280 11.68 -72.64 -56.18
CA ALA A 280 11.07 -73.80 -56.84
C ALA A 280 11.39 -73.86 -58.34
N THR A 281 11.33 -72.74 -59.05
CA THR A 281 11.70 -72.68 -60.48
C THR A 281 13.20 -72.89 -60.71
N GLN A 282 14.06 -72.43 -59.79
CA GLN A 282 15.50 -72.67 -59.85
C GLN A 282 15.83 -74.16 -59.71
N GLU A 283 15.18 -74.88 -58.79
CA GLU A 283 15.39 -76.32 -58.65
C GLU A 283 14.87 -77.08 -59.88
N GLN A 284 13.70 -76.70 -60.43
CA GLN A 284 13.21 -77.27 -61.69
C GLN A 284 14.16 -77.04 -62.86
N ASN A 285 14.74 -75.85 -62.99
CA ASN A 285 15.74 -75.56 -64.03
C ASN A 285 17.01 -76.41 -63.88
N LYS A 286 17.43 -76.69 -62.65
CA LYS A 286 18.58 -77.53 -62.34
C LYS A 286 18.33 -78.99 -62.72
N ASP A 287 17.13 -79.51 -62.44
CA ASP A 287 16.71 -80.85 -62.86
C ASP A 287 16.72 -80.99 -64.39
N LEU A 288 16.15 -80.00 -65.10
CA LEU A 288 16.15 -79.97 -66.58
C LEU A 288 17.57 -79.88 -67.16
N LEU A 289 18.47 -79.12 -66.55
CA LEU A 289 19.87 -79.02 -66.97
C LEU A 289 20.58 -80.38 -66.86
N GLN A 290 20.28 -81.13 -65.81
CA GLN A 290 20.83 -82.47 -65.60
C GLN A 290 20.33 -83.46 -66.67
N GLU A 291 19.05 -83.37 -67.06
CA GLU A 291 18.46 -84.14 -68.15
C GLU A 291 19.11 -83.80 -69.52
N VAL A 292 19.37 -82.52 -69.79
CA VAL A 292 20.06 -82.07 -71.02
C VAL A 292 21.50 -82.60 -71.09
N VAL A 293 22.21 -82.68 -69.97
CA VAL A 293 23.57 -83.25 -69.90
C VAL A 293 23.54 -84.75 -70.21
N GLU A 294 22.53 -85.48 -69.72
CA GLU A 294 22.36 -86.91 -70.02
C GLU A 294 22.02 -87.16 -71.50
N LEU A 295 21.19 -86.30 -72.11
CA LEU A 295 20.88 -86.37 -73.55
C LEU A 295 22.09 -86.02 -74.43
N LYS A 296 22.93 -85.06 -74.04
CA LYS A 296 24.18 -84.75 -74.75
C LYS A 296 25.16 -85.93 -74.76
N LYS A 297 25.25 -86.67 -73.65
CA LYS A 297 26.09 -87.87 -73.54
C LYS A 297 25.65 -88.97 -74.53
N GLN A 298 24.34 -89.14 -74.74
CA GLN A 298 23.80 -90.06 -75.75
C GLN A 298 24.08 -89.62 -77.20
N ALA A 299 24.25 -88.32 -77.44
CA ALA A 299 24.57 -87.77 -78.76
C ALA A 299 26.07 -87.86 -79.11
N GLU A 300 26.97 -87.80 -78.11
CA GLU A 300 28.41 -87.98 -78.30
C GLU A 300 28.80 -89.44 -78.60
N ASP A 301 28.09 -90.42 -78.01
CA ASP A 301 28.29 -91.85 -78.32
C ASP A 301 27.90 -92.21 -79.76
N ALA A 302 27.05 -91.41 -80.42
CA ALA A 302 26.66 -91.59 -81.82
C ALA A 302 27.63 -90.95 -82.84
N ARG A 303 28.58 -90.12 -82.39
CA ARG A 303 29.53 -89.38 -83.24
C ARG A 303 30.96 -89.94 -83.24
N ALA A 304 31.14 -91.20 -82.83
CA ALA A 304 32.43 -91.90 -82.81
C ALA A 304 32.60 -92.96 -83.92
N ALA A 305 31.98 -92.78 -85.10
CA ALA A 305 32.18 -93.63 -86.28
C ALA A 305 32.20 -92.79 -87.58
N GLN A 306 33.37 -92.23 -87.91
CA GLN A 306 33.99 -92.15 -89.25
C GLN A 306 35.08 -91.06 -89.23
N THR A 307 36.34 -91.50 -89.19
CA THR A 307 37.56 -90.70 -89.32
C THR A 307 38.02 -90.60 -90.78
N ALA A 308 38.61 -89.44 -91.09
CA ALA A 308 39.81 -89.19 -91.90
C ALA A 308 39.84 -89.52 -93.41
N GLU A 309 40.18 -88.51 -94.23
CA GLU A 309 41.29 -88.66 -95.20
C GLU A 309 41.93 -87.30 -95.53
N ASP A 310 43.26 -87.28 -95.41
CA ASP A 310 44.14 -86.12 -95.44
C ASP A 310 44.58 -85.70 -96.86
N ALA A 311 44.97 -84.43 -96.91
CA ALA A 311 45.71 -83.72 -97.94
C ALA A 311 46.77 -84.49 -98.75
N MET A 312 46.84 -84.19 -100.06
CA MET A 312 48.09 -84.20 -100.82
C MET A 312 48.09 -83.15 -101.95
N GLN A 313 49.22 -82.42 -102.03
CA GLN A 313 49.77 -81.67 -103.17
C GLN A 313 49.13 -80.30 -103.48
N ILE A 314 49.76 -79.15 -103.21
CA ILE A 314 51.17 -78.73 -103.36
C ILE A 314 51.77 -79.13 -104.71
N MET A 315 51.26 -78.52 -105.78
CA MET A 315 52.07 -78.21 -106.96
C MET A 315 51.41 -77.14 -107.85
N GLU A 316 51.15 -75.94 -107.33
CA GLU A 316 51.10 -74.76 -108.21
C GLU A 316 51.41 -73.45 -107.46
N GLN A 317 52.44 -73.55 -106.62
CA GLN A 317 53.20 -72.40 -106.18
C GLN A 317 54.06 -71.94 -107.35
N MET A 318 53.54 -71.02 -108.17
CA MET A 318 54.29 -70.08 -109.05
C MET A 318 53.36 -69.13 -109.84
N THR A 319 52.15 -68.87 -109.33
CA THR A 319 51.27 -67.75 -109.72
C THR A 319 50.68 -67.03 -108.49
N LYS A 320 51.34 -67.19 -107.33
CA LYS A 320 50.88 -66.67 -106.03
C LYS A 320 51.38 -65.25 -105.71
N GLU A 321 52.47 -64.79 -106.32
CA GLU A 321 53.11 -63.51 -105.96
C GLU A 321 52.50 -62.26 -106.64
N LYS A 322 51.51 -62.42 -107.54
CA LYS A 322 50.82 -61.29 -108.21
C LYS A 322 49.40 -61.03 -107.68
N SER A 323 48.77 -62.04 -107.05
CA SER A 323 47.51 -61.88 -106.31
C SER A 323 47.73 -61.53 -104.84
N GLU A 324 48.88 -61.88 -104.25
CA GLU A 324 49.28 -61.48 -102.89
C GLU A 324 49.54 -59.97 -102.77
N THR A 325 49.95 -59.27 -103.84
CA THR A 325 50.16 -57.81 -103.83
C THR A 325 48.88 -57.00 -103.98
N LEU A 326 47.83 -57.54 -104.60
CA LEU A 326 46.49 -56.92 -104.61
C LEU A 326 45.69 -57.26 -103.34
N ALA A 327 45.83 -58.48 -102.81
CA ALA A 327 45.26 -58.86 -101.52
C ALA A 327 45.91 -58.10 -100.35
N PHE A 328 47.24 -57.90 -100.37
CA PHE A 328 47.93 -57.05 -99.39
C PHE A 328 47.51 -55.59 -99.51
N LEU A 329 47.27 -55.07 -100.72
CA LEU A 329 46.82 -53.69 -100.91
C LEU A 329 45.36 -53.50 -100.47
N GLU A 330 44.49 -54.50 -100.70
CA GLU A 330 43.11 -54.53 -100.19
C GLU A 330 43.07 -54.71 -98.65
N ASP A 331 43.95 -55.54 -98.07
CA ASP A 331 44.16 -55.66 -96.61
C ASP A 331 44.71 -54.36 -96.02
N THR A 332 45.62 -53.67 -96.72
CA THR A 332 46.13 -52.35 -96.30
C THR A 332 45.03 -51.29 -96.39
N LYS A 333 44.08 -51.46 -97.33
CA LYS A 333 42.89 -50.60 -97.47
C LYS A 333 41.89 -50.84 -96.35
N GLN A 334 41.58 -52.10 -96.06
CA GLN A 334 40.71 -52.50 -94.95
C GLN A 334 41.30 -52.13 -93.59
N THR A 335 42.62 -52.23 -93.41
CA THR A 335 43.30 -51.79 -92.19
C THR A 335 43.31 -50.26 -92.07
N ASN A 336 43.50 -49.51 -93.16
CA ASN A 336 43.33 -48.05 -93.14
C ASN A 336 41.88 -47.64 -92.84
N GLU A 337 40.89 -48.35 -93.37
CA GLU A 337 39.47 -48.09 -93.09
C GLU A 337 39.12 -48.42 -91.63
N LYS A 338 39.69 -49.49 -91.06
CA LYS A 338 39.60 -49.80 -89.62
C LYS A 338 40.27 -48.72 -88.76
N LEU A 339 41.48 -48.30 -89.09
CA LEU A 339 42.19 -47.23 -88.38
C LEU A 339 41.47 -45.89 -88.49
N GLN A 340 40.82 -45.61 -89.62
CA GLN A 340 40.00 -44.42 -89.81
C GLN A 340 38.74 -44.47 -88.92
N ASN A 341 38.06 -45.62 -88.86
CA ASN A 341 36.92 -45.81 -87.97
C ASN A 341 37.31 -45.72 -86.48
N GLU A 342 38.46 -46.27 -86.10
CA GLU A 342 39.03 -46.14 -84.75
C GLU A 342 39.38 -44.68 -84.43
N LEU A 343 39.96 -43.96 -85.39
CA LEU A 343 40.28 -42.54 -85.23
C LEU A 343 39.01 -41.70 -85.07
N ASP A 344 37.95 -41.99 -85.82
CA ASP A 344 36.70 -41.25 -85.75
C ASP A 344 35.91 -41.59 -84.47
N THR A 345 35.94 -42.84 -83.99
CA THR A 345 35.41 -43.18 -82.65
C THR A 345 36.21 -42.55 -81.51
N LEU A 346 37.54 -42.46 -81.63
CA LEU A 346 38.39 -41.73 -80.68
C LEU A 346 38.07 -40.24 -80.65
N LYS A 347 37.84 -39.60 -81.80
CA LYS A 347 37.41 -38.20 -81.88
C LYS A 347 36.05 -38.00 -81.24
N GLU A 348 35.08 -38.89 -81.51
CA GLU A 348 33.74 -38.80 -80.92
C GLU A 348 33.79 -38.97 -79.39
N ASN A 349 34.59 -39.91 -78.89
CA ASN A 349 34.82 -40.07 -77.44
C ASN A 349 35.51 -38.85 -76.82
N ASN A 350 36.48 -38.25 -77.51
CA ASN A 350 37.15 -37.04 -77.02
C ASN A 350 36.16 -35.87 -76.95
N LEU A 351 35.28 -35.73 -77.95
CA LEU A 351 34.22 -34.72 -77.96
C LEU A 351 33.25 -34.92 -76.77
N LYS A 352 32.80 -36.15 -76.53
CA LYS A 352 31.94 -36.49 -75.37
C LYS A 352 32.61 -36.18 -74.04
N ASN A 353 33.90 -36.53 -73.88
CA ASN A 353 34.65 -36.20 -72.67
C ASN A 353 34.79 -34.69 -72.46
N VAL A 354 34.98 -33.91 -73.53
CA VAL A 354 35.05 -32.44 -73.44
C VAL A 354 33.68 -31.85 -73.07
N GLU A 355 32.59 -32.38 -73.61
CA GLU A 355 31.23 -31.98 -73.24
C GLU A 355 30.90 -32.32 -71.78
N GLU A 356 31.24 -33.52 -71.31
CA GLU A 356 31.08 -33.92 -69.90
C GLU A 356 31.93 -33.05 -68.97
N LEU A 357 33.18 -32.74 -69.35
CA LEU A 357 34.05 -31.84 -68.59
C LEU A 357 33.47 -30.42 -68.51
N ASN A 358 32.87 -29.92 -69.59
CA ASN A 358 32.18 -28.63 -69.59
C ASN A 358 30.95 -28.65 -68.67
N LYS A 359 30.12 -29.70 -68.73
CA LYS A 359 28.98 -29.87 -67.81
C LYS A 359 29.42 -29.93 -66.34
N SER A 360 30.50 -30.67 -66.06
CA SER A 360 31.08 -30.74 -64.71
C SER A 360 31.57 -29.37 -64.22
N LYS A 361 32.18 -28.58 -65.11
CA LYS A 361 32.64 -27.22 -64.81
C LYS A 361 31.49 -26.24 -64.56
N GLU A 362 30.39 -26.37 -65.30
CA GLU A 362 29.16 -25.60 -65.07
C GLU A 362 28.50 -25.97 -63.73
N LEU A 363 28.40 -27.26 -63.42
CA LEU A 363 27.93 -27.73 -62.11
C LEU A 363 28.80 -27.16 -60.98
N LEU A 364 30.13 -27.22 -61.11
CA LEU A 364 31.05 -26.68 -60.11
C LEU A 364 30.89 -25.16 -59.91
N THR A 365 30.56 -24.42 -60.96
CA THR A 365 30.34 -22.96 -60.85
C THR A 365 29.02 -22.64 -60.15
N VAL A 366 27.96 -23.42 -60.40
CA VAL A 366 26.69 -23.31 -59.66
C VAL A 366 26.88 -23.69 -58.19
N GLU A 367 27.61 -24.77 -57.90
CA GLU A 367 27.90 -25.20 -56.52
C GLU A 367 28.68 -24.12 -55.74
N ASN A 368 29.67 -23.48 -56.38
CA ASN A 368 30.43 -22.38 -55.79
C ASN A 368 29.57 -21.15 -55.51
N GLN A 369 28.62 -20.81 -56.40
CA GLN A 369 27.67 -19.72 -56.14
C GLN A 369 26.78 -20.03 -54.93
N LYS A 370 26.28 -21.28 -54.84
CA LYS A 370 25.46 -21.75 -53.71
C LYS A 370 26.22 -21.72 -52.38
N MET A 371 27.50 -22.09 -52.39
CA MET A 371 28.40 -21.98 -51.24
C MET A 371 28.61 -20.52 -50.79
N GLU A 372 28.70 -19.60 -51.73
CA GLU A 372 28.87 -18.18 -51.42
C GLU A 372 27.58 -17.55 -50.85
N GLU A 373 26.41 -18.01 -51.31
CA GLU A 373 25.11 -17.67 -50.71
C GLU A 373 25.00 -18.18 -49.26
N PHE A 374 25.38 -19.43 -49.00
CA PHE A 374 25.40 -19.97 -47.64
C PHE A 374 26.38 -19.21 -46.74
N ARG A 375 27.54 -18.78 -47.26
CA ARG A 375 28.47 -17.92 -46.49
C ARG A 375 27.83 -16.59 -46.11
N LYS A 376 27.11 -15.93 -47.03
CA LYS A 376 26.39 -14.69 -46.72
C LYS A 376 25.30 -14.92 -45.66
N GLU A 377 24.54 -15.99 -45.79
CA GLU A 377 23.49 -16.33 -44.83
C GLU A 377 24.07 -16.59 -43.43
N ILE A 378 25.15 -17.36 -43.33
CA ILE A 378 25.86 -17.59 -42.05
C ILE A 378 26.37 -16.28 -41.45
N GLU A 379 26.94 -15.38 -42.26
CA GLU A 379 27.43 -14.09 -41.76
C GLU A 379 26.29 -13.21 -41.23
N THR A 380 25.13 -13.20 -41.92
CA THR A 380 23.94 -12.48 -41.42
C THR A 380 23.40 -13.06 -40.12
N LEU A 381 23.35 -14.39 -39.99
CA LEU A 381 22.93 -15.06 -38.76
C LEU A 381 23.91 -14.79 -37.61
N LYS A 382 25.22 -14.72 -37.90
CA LYS A 382 26.25 -14.40 -36.92
C LYS A 382 26.12 -12.96 -36.40
N GLN A 383 25.83 -12.01 -37.28
CA GLN A 383 25.55 -10.62 -36.90
C GLN A 383 24.27 -10.51 -36.06
N ALA A 384 23.20 -11.22 -36.43
CA ALA A 384 21.96 -11.26 -35.65
C ALA A 384 22.18 -11.88 -34.25
N ALA A 385 22.99 -12.94 -34.16
CA ALA A 385 23.35 -13.55 -32.88
C ALA A 385 24.18 -12.60 -31.99
N ALA A 386 25.12 -11.85 -32.58
CA ALA A 386 25.89 -10.84 -31.86
C ALA A 386 25.00 -9.71 -31.33
N GLN A 387 24.04 -9.23 -32.14
CA GLN A 387 23.06 -8.23 -31.72
C GLN A 387 22.17 -8.72 -30.58
N LYS A 388 21.61 -9.95 -30.67
CA LYS A 388 20.83 -10.54 -29.58
C LYS A 388 21.66 -10.69 -28.30
N SER A 389 22.92 -11.10 -28.41
CA SER A 389 23.82 -11.22 -27.26
C SER A 389 24.05 -9.86 -26.58
N GLN A 390 24.25 -8.80 -27.37
CA GLN A 390 24.42 -7.44 -26.85
C GLN A 390 23.14 -6.92 -26.17
N GLN A 391 21.96 -7.16 -26.76
CA GLN A 391 20.67 -6.83 -26.13
C GLN A 391 20.48 -7.57 -24.80
N LEU A 392 20.84 -8.86 -24.74
CA LEU A 392 20.71 -9.65 -23.52
C LEU A 392 21.65 -9.15 -22.41
N SER A 393 22.84 -8.68 -22.77
CA SER A 393 23.78 -8.03 -21.84
C SER A 393 23.20 -6.71 -21.29
N ALA A 394 22.60 -5.89 -22.15
CA ALA A 394 21.96 -4.64 -21.75
C ALA A 394 20.78 -4.89 -20.79
N LEU A 395 19.91 -5.86 -21.10
CA LEU A 395 18.80 -6.26 -20.22
C LEU A 395 19.28 -6.81 -18.88
N LYS A 396 20.40 -7.55 -18.85
CA LYS A 396 21.01 -8.00 -17.60
C LYS A 396 21.52 -6.82 -16.76
N ALA A 397 22.17 -5.84 -17.38
CA ALA A 397 22.64 -4.64 -16.68
C ALA A 397 21.48 -3.80 -16.14
N GLU A 398 20.38 -3.70 -16.88
CA GLU A 398 19.16 -3.01 -16.43
C GLU A 398 18.48 -3.73 -15.26
N ASN A 399 18.41 -5.07 -15.29
CA ASN A 399 17.89 -5.84 -14.16
C ASN A 399 18.72 -5.66 -12.88
N VAL A 400 20.05 -5.56 -13.00
CA VAL A 400 20.92 -5.25 -11.85
C VAL A 400 20.61 -3.87 -11.28
N LYS A 401 20.43 -2.85 -12.14
CA LYS A 401 20.06 -1.50 -11.70
C LYS A 401 18.70 -1.46 -10.99
N LEU A 402 17.70 -2.14 -11.55
CA LEU A 402 16.38 -2.26 -10.94
C LEU A 402 16.44 -2.97 -9.58
N ALA A 403 17.26 -4.02 -9.45
CA ALA A 403 17.48 -4.69 -8.18
C ALA A 403 18.15 -3.78 -7.13
N GLU A 404 19.12 -2.96 -7.54
CA GLU A 404 19.74 -1.95 -6.66
C GLU A 404 18.75 -0.85 -6.25
N GLU A 405 17.88 -0.38 -7.15
CA GLU A 405 16.82 0.58 -6.84
C GLU A 405 15.77 0.01 -5.88
N LEU A 406 15.36 -1.25 -6.07
CA LEU A 406 14.49 -1.95 -5.12
C LEU A 406 15.14 -2.11 -3.75
N GLY A 407 16.45 -2.36 -3.71
CA GLY A 407 17.24 -2.39 -2.47
C GLY A 407 17.23 -1.03 -1.75
N ARG A 408 17.50 0.06 -2.49
CA ARG A 408 17.44 1.43 -1.94
C ARG A 408 16.05 1.80 -1.43
N SER A 409 15.00 1.47 -2.17
CA SER A 409 13.61 1.71 -1.74
C SER A 409 13.29 0.94 -0.45
N ARG A 410 13.78 -0.29 -0.31
CA ARG A 410 13.63 -1.06 0.95
C ARG A 410 14.35 -0.38 2.12
N ASP A 411 15.57 0.10 1.91
CA ASP A 411 16.33 0.82 2.94
C ASP A 411 15.61 2.13 3.34
N GLU A 412 15.06 2.88 2.38
CA GLU A 412 14.24 4.07 2.64
C GLU A 412 12.97 3.74 3.45
N VAL A 413 12.28 2.64 3.14
CA VAL A 413 11.11 2.19 3.92
C VAL A 413 11.51 1.85 5.36
N THR A 414 12.63 1.17 5.57
CA THR A 414 13.11 0.89 6.94
C THR A 414 13.53 2.15 7.69
N SER A 415 14.06 3.16 7.00
CA SER A 415 14.36 4.48 7.58
C SER A 415 13.08 5.22 7.97
N HIS A 416 12.06 5.24 7.10
CA HIS A 416 10.75 5.81 7.41
C HIS A 416 10.10 5.15 8.62
N GLN A 417 10.20 3.83 8.74
CA GLN A 417 9.66 3.11 9.89
C GLN A 417 10.33 3.53 11.21
N LYS A 418 11.65 3.71 11.22
CA LYS A 418 12.38 4.23 12.39
C LYS A 418 11.95 5.65 12.75
N VAL A 419 11.78 6.52 11.75
CA VAL A 419 11.31 7.90 11.99
C VAL A 419 9.87 7.90 12.52
N GLU A 420 9.00 7.00 12.06
CA GLU A 420 7.64 6.86 12.58
C GLU A 420 7.63 6.36 14.03
N GLU A 421 8.52 5.43 14.38
CA GLU A 421 8.73 4.97 15.77
C GLU A 421 9.22 6.12 16.67
N GLU A 422 10.22 6.90 16.23
CA GLU A 422 10.70 8.09 16.95
C GLU A 422 9.58 9.13 17.12
N ARG A 423 8.77 9.35 16.08
CA ARG A 423 7.62 10.25 16.11
C ARG A 423 6.55 9.78 17.10
N SER A 424 6.30 8.47 17.19
CA SER A 424 5.40 7.88 18.19
C SER A 424 5.90 8.11 19.62
N VAL A 425 7.19 7.90 19.87
CA VAL A 425 7.83 8.16 21.17
C VAL A 425 7.73 9.65 21.55
N LEU A 426 8.06 10.55 20.62
CA LEU A 426 7.93 12.00 20.82
C LEU A 426 6.48 12.42 21.10
N ASN A 427 5.52 11.83 20.40
CA ASN A 427 4.10 12.12 20.62
C ASN A 427 3.63 11.65 22.01
N ASN A 428 4.09 10.49 22.48
CA ASN A 428 3.82 10.02 23.83
C ASN A 428 4.45 10.92 24.90
N GLN A 429 5.70 11.37 24.70
CA GLN A 429 6.34 12.33 25.61
C GLN A 429 5.59 13.67 25.64
N LEU A 430 5.11 14.15 24.49
CA LEU A 430 4.30 15.37 24.42
C LEU A 430 2.99 15.22 25.19
N LEU A 431 2.34 14.04 25.11
CA LEU A 431 1.11 13.76 25.85
C LEU A 431 1.35 13.73 27.36
N GLU A 432 2.44 13.12 27.82
CA GLU A 432 2.83 13.16 29.23
C GLU A 432 3.12 14.59 29.71
N MET A 433 3.84 15.38 28.91
CA MET A 433 4.14 16.78 29.24
C MET A 433 2.86 17.61 29.35
N LYS A 434 1.90 17.45 28.43
CA LYS A 434 0.57 18.10 28.53
C LYS A 434 -0.21 17.68 29.76
N LYS A 435 -0.11 16.41 30.17
CA LYS A 435 -0.75 15.91 31.39
C LYS A 435 -0.14 16.55 32.63
N ARG A 436 1.20 16.67 32.69
CA ARG A 436 1.92 17.36 33.78
C ARG A 436 1.56 18.84 33.82
N GLU A 437 1.53 19.52 32.67
CA GLU A 437 1.12 20.92 32.56
C GLU A 437 -0.31 21.15 33.06
N SER A 438 -1.25 20.28 32.64
CA SER A 438 -2.64 20.35 33.11
C SER A 438 -2.77 20.15 34.62
N GLN A 439 -1.94 19.29 35.21
CA GLN A 439 -1.93 19.11 36.66
C GLN A 439 -1.38 20.35 37.37
N LEU A 440 -0.27 20.92 36.89
CA LEU A 440 0.31 22.14 37.47
C LEU A 440 -0.65 23.34 37.39
N ILE A 441 -1.43 23.45 36.33
CA ILE A 441 -2.46 24.49 36.20
C ILE A 441 -3.55 24.30 37.27
N LYS A 442 -4.03 23.07 37.48
CA LYS A 442 -5.02 22.77 38.52
C LYS A 442 -4.49 23.10 39.91
N ASP A 443 -3.28 22.65 40.22
CA ASP A 443 -2.65 22.90 41.53
C ASP A 443 -2.49 24.42 41.76
N ALA A 444 -2.08 25.18 40.74
CA ALA A 444 -1.96 26.63 40.81
C ALA A 444 -3.32 27.34 40.98
N ASP A 445 -4.37 26.85 40.32
CA ASP A 445 -5.73 27.39 40.45
C ASP A 445 -6.31 27.09 41.85
N GLU A 446 -6.04 25.91 42.41
CA GLU A 446 -6.41 25.54 43.78
C GLU A 446 -5.69 26.42 44.82
N GLU A 447 -4.38 26.63 44.66
CA GLU A 447 -3.61 27.55 45.50
C GLU A 447 -4.16 28.98 45.39
N LYS A 448 -4.43 29.47 44.19
CA LYS A 448 -5.02 30.79 43.97
C LYS A 448 -6.38 30.93 44.63
N ALA A 449 -7.25 29.92 44.54
CA ALA A 449 -8.54 29.90 45.21
C ALA A 449 -8.38 29.93 46.74
N SER A 450 -7.43 29.17 47.28
CA SER A 450 -7.13 29.14 48.72
C SER A 450 -6.63 30.49 49.23
N LEU A 451 -5.73 31.14 48.48
CA LEU A 451 -5.20 32.46 48.78
C LEU A 451 -6.30 33.52 48.70
N GLN A 452 -7.16 33.45 47.68
CA GLN A 452 -8.28 34.38 47.55
C GLN A 452 -9.29 34.25 48.70
N LYS A 453 -9.53 33.03 49.20
CA LYS A 453 -10.33 32.79 50.40
C LYS A 453 -9.66 33.40 51.64
N SER A 454 -8.36 33.22 51.80
CA SER A 454 -7.58 33.81 52.90
C SER A 454 -7.61 35.35 52.87
N ILE A 455 -7.45 35.94 51.68
CA ILE A 455 -7.57 37.39 51.48
C ILE A 455 -8.96 37.86 51.86
N SER A 456 -10.02 37.18 51.40
CA SER A 456 -11.41 37.54 51.75
C SER A 456 -11.66 37.51 53.26
N ILE A 457 -11.14 36.50 53.97
CA ILE A 457 -11.25 36.40 55.44
C ILE A 457 -10.49 37.56 56.10
N THR A 458 -9.27 37.83 55.63
CA THR A 458 -8.44 38.91 56.18
C THR A 458 -9.08 40.28 55.94
N SER A 459 -9.65 40.52 54.77
CA SER A 459 -10.40 41.75 54.47
C SER A 459 -11.62 41.90 55.37
N ALA A 460 -12.38 40.83 55.62
CA ALA A 460 -13.52 40.87 56.55
C ALA A 460 -13.07 41.22 57.97
N LEU A 461 -11.99 40.61 58.46
CA LEU A 461 -11.40 40.94 59.78
C LEU A 461 -10.91 42.39 59.84
N LEU A 462 -10.32 42.90 58.75
CA LEU A 462 -9.90 44.30 58.68
C LEU A 462 -11.11 45.24 58.83
N THR A 463 -12.20 44.97 58.10
CA THR A 463 -13.42 45.78 58.21
C THR A 463 -14.05 45.74 59.60
N GLU A 464 -14.00 44.59 60.28
CA GLU A 464 -14.45 44.46 61.67
C GLU A 464 -13.58 45.31 62.61
N LYS A 465 -12.25 45.27 62.43
CA LYS A 465 -11.31 46.08 63.22
C LYS A 465 -11.47 47.57 62.96
N ASP A 466 -11.73 47.98 61.72
CA ASP A 466 -12.03 49.37 61.38
C ASP A 466 -13.33 49.84 62.05
N ALA A 467 -14.38 49.01 62.08
CA ALA A 467 -15.62 49.32 62.79
C ALA A 467 -15.42 49.44 64.31
N GLU A 468 -14.60 48.56 64.90
CA GLU A 468 -14.22 48.64 66.31
C GLU A 468 -13.42 49.91 66.63
N LEU A 469 -12.46 50.28 65.77
CA LEU A 469 -11.72 51.52 65.90
C LEU A 469 -12.63 52.75 65.82
N GLU A 470 -13.61 52.75 64.93
CA GLU A 470 -14.55 53.86 64.80
C GLU A 470 -15.48 53.97 66.02
N LYS A 471 -15.90 52.84 66.58
CA LYS A 471 -16.64 52.81 67.86
C LYS A 471 -15.82 53.41 69.00
N LEU A 472 -14.55 53.02 69.13
CA LEU A 472 -13.64 53.56 70.15
C LEU A 472 -13.38 55.06 69.94
N ARG A 473 -13.24 55.51 68.69
CA ARG A 473 -13.13 56.95 68.38
C ARG A 473 -14.36 57.71 68.84
N ASN A 474 -15.56 57.21 68.54
CA ASN A 474 -16.82 57.80 68.98
C ASN A 474 -16.89 57.86 70.52
N GLU A 475 -16.53 56.79 71.21
CA GLU A 475 -16.46 56.77 72.68
C GLU A 475 -15.49 57.83 73.23
N VAL A 476 -14.29 57.96 72.65
CA VAL A 476 -13.33 59.00 73.02
C VAL A 476 -13.89 60.40 72.79
N THR A 477 -14.65 60.63 71.71
CA THR A 477 -15.28 61.94 71.47
C THR A 477 -16.35 62.26 72.51
N VAL A 478 -17.17 61.28 72.91
CA VAL A 478 -18.18 61.41 73.97
C VAL A 478 -17.50 61.73 75.30
N LEU A 479 -16.51 60.94 75.70
CA LEU A 479 -15.74 61.15 76.94
C LEU A 479 -15.06 62.53 76.97
N ARG A 480 -14.57 63.03 75.82
CA ARG A 480 -14.04 64.40 75.72
C ARG A 480 -15.11 65.46 75.95
N GLY A 481 -16.32 65.26 75.41
CA GLY A 481 -17.48 66.14 75.62
C GLY A 481 -17.95 66.14 77.08
N GLU A 482 -18.03 64.97 77.71
CA GLU A 482 -18.34 64.82 79.13
C GLU A 482 -17.29 65.49 80.01
N ASN A 483 -15.99 65.31 79.72
CA ASN A 483 -14.91 65.96 80.45
C ASN A 483 -14.96 67.49 80.32
N ALA A 484 -15.32 68.02 79.14
CA ALA A 484 -15.54 69.46 78.97
C ALA A 484 -16.71 69.97 79.82
N SER A 485 -17.81 69.20 79.88
CA SER A 485 -18.97 69.50 80.72
C SER A 485 -18.62 69.45 82.21
N ALA A 486 -17.84 68.45 82.64
CA ALA A 486 -17.34 68.34 84.01
C ALA A 486 -16.47 69.54 84.40
N LYS A 487 -15.60 70.02 83.52
CA LYS A 487 -14.82 71.26 83.74
C LYS A 487 -15.71 72.50 83.86
N SER A 488 -16.75 72.61 83.04
CA SER A 488 -17.73 73.69 83.14
C SER A 488 -18.48 73.67 84.48
N LEU A 489 -18.97 72.49 84.89
CA LEU A 489 -19.61 72.30 86.19
C LEU A 489 -18.66 72.63 87.33
N HIS A 490 -17.39 72.22 87.24
CA HIS A 490 -16.37 72.56 88.23
C HIS A 490 -16.18 74.09 88.37
N SER A 491 -16.16 74.83 87.27
CA SER A 491 -16.11 76.30 87.29
C SER A 491 -17.34 76.93 87.94
N VAL A 492 -18.55 76.40 87.67
CA VAL A 492 -19.78 76.83 88.34
C VAL A 492 -19.71 76.57 89.84
N VAL A 493 -19.28 75.37 90.25
CA VAL A 493 -19.10 75.02 91.66
C VAL A 493 -18.10 75.98 92.33
N GLN A 494 -16.97 76.27 91.69
CA GLN A 494 -15.98 77.21 92.23
C GLN A 494 -16.54 78.63 92.41
N SER A 495 -17.39 79.10 91.48
CA SER A 495 -18.10 80.38 91.62
C SER A 495 -19.07 80.35 92.80
N LEU A 496 -19.87 79.28 92.93
CA LEU A 496 -20.81 79.10 94.04
C LEU A 496 -20.08 79.02 95.38
N GLU A 497 -18.92 78.37 95.44
CA GLU A 497 -18.06 78.33 96.64
C GLU A 497 -17.54 79.73 97.00
N SER A 498 -17.11 80.52 96.01
CA SER A 498 -16.71 81.92 96.25
C SER A 498 -17.86 82.76 96.79
N ASP A 499 -19.05 82.63 96.20
CA ASP A 499 -20.23 83.36 96.64
C ASP A 499 -20.70 82.91 98.02
N LYS A 500 -20.61 81.60 98.33
CA LYS A 500 -20.84 81.08 99.68
C LYS A 500 -19.92 81.74 100.70
N VAL A 501 -18.61 81.82 100.43
CA VAL A 501 -17.66 82.49 101.34
C VAL A 501 -17.98 83.97 101.53
N LYS A 502 -18.37 84.69 100.46
CA LYS A 502 -18.80 86.09 100.57
C LYS A 502 -20.07 86.23 101.42
N LEU A 503 -21.04 85.34 101.24
CA LEU A 503 -22.26 85.31 102.04
C LEU A 503 -21.96 84.99 103.50
N GLU A 504 -21.10 84.01 103.78
CA GLU A 504 -20.64 83.68 105.14
C GLU A 504 -19.95 84.88 105.81
N LEU A 505 -19.07 85.60 105.09
CA LEU A 505 -18.46 86.83 105.60
C LEU A 505 -19.51 87.91 105.89
N LYS A 506 -20.50 88.06 105.02
CA LYS A 506 -21.59 89.03 105.19
C LYS A 506 -22.49 88.66 106.37
N VAL A 507 -22.81 87.39 106.54
CA VAL A 507 -23.53 86.86 107.73
C VAL A 507 -22.72 87.15 108.98
N LYS A 508 -21.42 86.82 109.01
CA LYS A 508 -20.55 87.09 110.16
C LYS A 508 -20.46 88.59 110.49
N ASN A 509 -20.45 89.45 109.48
CA ASN A 509 -20.47 90.90 109.68
C ASN A 509 -21.82 91.38 110.23
N LEU A 510 -22.94 90.88 109.70
CA LEU A 510 -24.28 91.14 110.23
C LEU A 510 -24.44 90.62 111.66
N GLU A 511 -23.88 89.46 111.99
CA GLU A 511 -23.84 88.92 113.36
C GLU A 511 -23.04 89.82 114.31
N LEU A 512 -21.91 90.38 113.85
CA LEU A 512 -21.14 91.36 114.62
C LEU A 512 -21.93 92.65 114.83
N GLN A 513 -22.60 93.16 113.79
CA GLN A 513 -23.50 94.32 113.90
C GLN A 513 -24.68 94.04 114.83
N LEU A 514 -25.25 92.82 114.82
CA LEU A 514 -26.28 92.39 115.76
C LEU A 514 -25.73 92.32 117.19
N LYS A 515 -24.51 91.81 117.40
CA LYS A 515 -23.85 91.82 118.72
C LYS A 515 -23.56 93.25 119.19
N GLU A 516 -23.23 94.17 118.29
CA GLU A 516 -22.99 95.57 118.61
C GLU A 516 -24.29 96.33 118.90
N ASN A 517 -25.35 96.11 118.11
CA ASN A 517 -26.71 96.56 118.41
C ASN A 517 -27.22 95.99 119.75
N LYS A 518 -26.94 94.72 120.04
CA LYS A 518 -27.28 94.08 121.33
C LYS A 518 -26.44 94.60 122.50
N ARG A 519 -25.25 95.15 122.26
CA ARG A 519 -24.46 95.90 123.26
C ARG A 519 -24.95 97.33 123.46
N GLN A 520 -25.62 97.92 122.46
CA GLN A 520 -26.24 99.26 122.54
C GLN A 520 -27.69 99.23 123.08
N LEU A 521 -28.35 98.08 123.02
CA LEU A 521 -29.69 97.83 123.56
C LEU A 521 -29.61 96.98 124.83
N SER A 522 -29.55 97.66 125.98
CA SER A 522 -30.04 97.22 127.31
C SER A 522 -29.31 96.06 128.02
N SER A 523 -28.82 96.15 129.27
CA SER A 523 -29.38 96.77 130.48
C SER A 523 -30.88 96.48 130.67
N SER A 524 -31.24 95.21 130.88
CA SER A 524 -32.35 94.76 131.75
C SER A 524 -32.63 93.27 131.52
N SER A 525 -32.57 92.50 132.62
CA SER A 525 -33.39 91.32 132.98
C SER A 525 -33.43 90.11 132.03
N GLY A 526 -33.26 88.85 132.41
CA GLY A 526 -33.28 88.18 133.72
C GLY A 526 -33.97 86.82 133.58
N ASN A 527 -33.16 85.74 133.61
CA ASN A 527 -33.33 84.37 134.11
C ASN A 527 -34.54 83.43 133.84
N THR A 528 -34.19 82.14 134.00
CA THR A 528 -34.96 80.88 134.24
C THR A 528 -35.37 80.16 132.96
N ASP A 529 -34.84 79.00 132.56
CA ASP A 529 -34.27 77.80 133.22
C ASP A 529 -35.28 76.89 133.92
N THR A 530 -35.14 75.59 133.65
CA THR A 530 -35.89 74.39 134.14
C THR A 530 -37.23 74.01 133.47
N GLN A 531 -37.18 73.58 132.20
CA GLN A 531 -38.24 72.71 131.62
C GLN A 531 -37.76 71.84 130.44
N ALA A 532 -36.48 71.44 130.41
CA ALA A 532 -35.86 70.77 129.25
C ALA A 532 -35.63 69.24 129.42
N GLU A 533 -35.86 68.68 130.62
CA GLU A 533 -35.53 67.27 130.92
C GLU A 533 -36.74 66.30 130.89
N GLU A 534 -37.97 66.80 130.73
CA GLU A 534 -39.18 65.97 130.53
C GLU A 534 -39.52 65.79 129.03
N ASP A 535 -39.15 66.75 128.18
CA ASP A 535 -39.34 66.66 126.72
C ASP A 535 -38.36 65.68 126.06
N GLU A 536 -37.18 65.45 126.64
CA GLU A 536 -36.18 64.51 126.10
C GLU A 536 -36.67 63.05 126.18
N ARG A 537 -37.38 62.66 127.25
CA ARG A 537 -37.97 61.31 127.41
C ARG A 537 -39.20 61.09 126.52
N ALA A 538 -39.96 62.14 126.24
CA ALA A 538 -41.07 62.09 125.28
C ALA A 538 -40.56 61.97 123.82
N GLN A 539 -39.44 62.64 123.50
CA GLN A 539 -38.78 62.51 122.20
C GLN A 539 -38.10 61.15 122.02
N GLU A 540 -37.52 60.57 123.06
CA GLU A 540 -36.89 59.24 123.01
C GLU A 540 -37.92 58.12 122.75
N SER A 541 -39.09 58.19 123.40
CA SER A 541 -40.22 57.27 123.11
C SER A 541 -40.83 57.49 121.71
N GLN A 542 -40.77 58.70 121.17
CA GLN A 542 -41.17 58.98 119.78
C GLN A 542 -40.14 58.46 118.76
N ILE A 543 -38.85 58.47 119.10
CA ILE A 543 -37.78 57.89 118.30
C ILE A 543 -37.90 56.36 118.25
N ASP A 544 -38.21 55.69 119.36
CA ASP A 544 -38.42 54.24 119.39
C ASP A 544 -39.62 53.80 118.53
N PHE A 545 -40.71 54.57 118.54
CA PHE A 545 -41.85 54.33 117.65
C PHE A 545 -41.47 54.48 116.17
N LEU A 546 -40.74 55.55 115.82
CA LEU A 546 -40.27 55.77 114.45
C LEU A 546 -39.30 54.68 114.00
N ASN A 547 -38.41 54.20 114.88
CA ASN A 547 -37.50 53.10 114.57
C ASN A 547 -38.26 51.79 114.33
N SER A 548 -39.31 51.50 115.11
CA SER A 548 -40.20 50.36 114.84
C SER A 548 -40.91 50.49 113.48
N VAL A 549 -41.39 51.69 113.13
CA VAL A 549 -42.05 51.95 111.84
C VAL A 549 -41.06 51.85 110.67
N ILE A 550 -39.82 52.29 110.84
CA ILE A 550 -38.75 52.18 109.83
C ILE A 550 -38.40 50.72 109.59
N VAL A 551 -38.28 49.90 110.64
CA VAL A 551 -38.00 48.46 110.50
C VAL A 551 -39.15 47.76 109.79
N ASP A 552 -40.40 48.08 110.11
CA ASP A 552 -41.56 47.50 109.40
C ASP A 552 -41.64 47.98 107.94
N LEU A 553 -41.34 49.25 107.65
CA LEU A 553 -41.27 49.78 106.27
C LEU A 553 -40.13 49.14 105.47
N GLN A 554 -38.97 48.90 106.08
CA GLN A 554 -37.85 48.23 105.44
C GLN A 554 -38.17 46.75 105.17
N ARG A 555 -38.81 46.05 106.10
CA ARG A 555 -39.30 44.67 105.89
C ARG A 555 -40.33 44.62 104.76
N LYS A 556 -41.27 45.57 104.73
CA LYS A 556 -42.28 45.66 103.67
C LYS A 556 -41.69 45.99 102.30
N ASN A 557 -40.63 46.80 102.25
CA ASN A 557 -39.87 47.05 101.03
C ASN A 557 -39.09 45.81 100.55
N GLN A 558 -38.54 45.01 101.46
CA GLN A 558 -37.89 43.74 101.10
C GLN A 558 -38.91 42.72 100.55
N ASP A 559 -40.09 42.60 101.16
CA ASP A 559 -41.18 41.76 100.64
C ASP A 559 -41.66 42.23 99.25
N LEU A 560 -41.80 43.55 99.05
CA LEU A 560 -42.15 44.10 97.73
C LEU A 560 -41.06 43.83 96.70
N LYS A 561 -39.78 43.91 97.08
CA LYS A 561 -38.65 43.62 96.19
C LYS A 561 -38.61 42.15 95.79
N LEU A 562 -38.79 41.22 96.73
CA LEU A 562 -38.93 39.79 96.46
C LEU A 562 -40.13 39.49 95.54
N LYS A 563 -41.25 40.21 95.73
CA LYS A 563 -42.44 40.03 94.88
C LYS A 563 -42.24 40.54 93.45
N VAL A 564 -41.51 41.65 93.28
CA VAL A 564 -41.12 42.15 91.95
C VAL A 564 -40.14 41.20 91.28
N GLU A 565 -39.18 40.65 92.02
CA GLU A 565 -38.22 39.67 91.52
C GLU A 565 -38.93 38.39 91.05
N MET A 566 -39.87 37.86 91.86
CA MET A 566 -40.74 36.74 91.45
C MET A 566 -41.64 37.07 90.25
N MET A 567 -42.14 38.31 90.12
CA MET A 567 -42.91 38.73 88.93
C MET A 567 -42.01 38.85 87.69
N SER A 568 -40.76 39.29 87.83
CA SER A 568 -39.81 39.33 86.72
C SER A 568 -39.34 37.93 86.30
N GLU A 569 -39.18 36.99 87.24
CA GLU A 569 -38.88 35.59 86.93
C GLU A 569 -40.06 34.87 86.27
N ALA A 570 -41.30 35.20 86.67
CA ALA A 570 -42.52 34.72 86.01
C ALA A 570 -42.73 35.32 84.60
N ALA A 571 -42.14 36.48 84.29
CA ALA A 571 -42.18 37.08 82.95
C ALA A 571 -41.17 36.47 81.96
N LEU A 572 -40.19 35.68 82.44
CA LEU A 572 -39.16 35.05 81.63
C LEU A 572 -39.41 33.54 81.38
N ASN A 573 -40.38 32.92 82.05
CA ASN A 573 -40.85 31.56 81.80
C ASN A 573 -42.20 31.57 81.07
N GLY A 574 -42.17 31.24 79.78
CA GLY A 574 -43.17 31.60 78.78
C GLY A 574 -44.55 30.92 78.82
N ASN A 575 -45.47 31.62 78.13
CA ASN A 575 -46.64 31.19 77.33
C ASN A 575 -47.47 32.47 77.18
N GLY A 576 -47.61 33.09 76.02
CA GLY A 576 -48.07 32.54 74.76
C GLY A 576 -49.29 33.38 74.35
N ASP A 577 -49.29 33.83 73.10
CA ASP A 577 -50.48 34.19 72.30
C ASP A 577 -51.26 35.46 72.71
N ASP A 578 -51.75 36.34 71.83
CA ASP A 578 -51.74 36.50 70.38
C ASP A 578 -52.51 37.82 70.10
N LEU A 579 -52.37 38.35 68.88
CA LEU A 579 -53.28 39.23 68.13
C LEU A 579 -53.02 40.76 68.05
N ASN A 580 -52.43 41.11 66.89
CA ASN A 580 -52.76 42.20 65.93
C ASN A 580 -52.32 43.64 66.26
N ASN A 581 -51.62 44.42 65.41
CA ASN A 581 -51.72 44.58 63.95
C ASN A 581 -50.62 45.56 63.41
N TYR A 582 -50.11 45.32 62.17
CA TYR A 582 -49.35 46.23 61.25
C TYR A 582 -47.94 46.71 61.70
N ASP A 583 -46.81 46.62 60.98
CA ASP A 583 -46.53 46.83 59.54
C ASP A 583 -45.02 46.56 59.25
N SER A 584 -44.70 46.13 58.03
CA SER A 584 -43.41 46.09 57.29
C SER A 584 -42.19 45.19 57.70
N ASP A 585 -41.90 44.28 56.78
CA ASP A 585 -40.59 43.83 56.24
C ASP A 585 -39.76 42.71 56.91
N ASP A 586 -40.11 41.48 56.50
CA ASP A 586 -39.29 40.35 56.05
C ASP A 586 -37.78 40.28 56.44
N GLN A 587 -37.49 39.47 57.48
CA GLN A 587 -36.27 38.66 57.56
C GLN A 587 -36.61 37.24 58.03
N GLU A 588 -36.64 36.31 57.08
CA GLU A 588 -36.80 34.87 57.31
C GLU A 588 -35.62 34.30 58.13
N LYS A 589 -35.91 33.87 59.36
CA LYS A 589 -35.08 32.93 60.11
C LYS A 589 -35.22 31.54 59.47
N GLN A 590 -34.18 31.08 58.78
CA GLN A 590 -34.08 29.69 58.33
C GLN A 590 -34.00 28.74 59.53
N SER A 591 -35.05 27.96 59.75
CA SER A 591 -34.97 26.71 60.52
C SER A 591 -33.95 25.78 59.84
N LYS A 592 -32.94 25.30 60.57
CA LYS A 592 -32.03 24.26 60.07
C LYS A 592 -32.84 23.01 59.71
N LYS A 593 -33.12 22.80 58.42
CA LYS A 593 -33.69 21.55 57.91
C LYS A 593 -32.64 20.45 58.06
N LYS A 594 -33.02 19.30 58.62
CA LYS A 594 -32.13 18.13 58.69
C LYS A 594 -31.69 17.75 57.26
N PRO A 595 -30.42 17.36 57.04
CA PRO A 595 -29.95 16.93 55.71
C PRO A 595 -30.83 15.81 55.17
N ARG A 596 -31.22 15.90 53.90
CA ARG A 596 -31.98 14.85 53.20
C ARG A 596 -31.06 13.67 52.95
N LEU A 597 -31.54 12.46 53.26
CA LEU A 597 -30.79 11.23 53.03
C LEU A 597 -30.87 10.91 51.53
N PHE A 598 -29.74 10.60 50.91
CA PHE A 598 -29.68 10.23 49.49
C PHE A 598 -28.76 9.03 49.36
N CYS A 599 -29.24 8.00 48.68
CA CYS A 599 -28.46 6.81 48.42
C CYS A 599 -28.00 6.82 46.95
N ASP A 600 -26.69 6.99 46.77
CA ASP A 600 -26.03 7.03 45.46
C ASP A 600 -26.08 5.67 44.72
N ILE A 601 -26.39 4.58 45.43
CA ILE A 601 -26.42 3.21 44.88
C ILE A 601 -27.77 2.90 44.19
N CYS A 602 -28.89 3.41 44.73
CA CYS A 602 -30.25 3.19 44.18
C CYS A 602 -30.88 4.44 43.54
N ASP A 603 -30.21 5.59 43.60
CA ASP A 603 -30.71 6.90 43.14
C ASP A 603 -32.03 7.32 43.82
N CYS A 604 -32.20 6.98 45.10
CA CYS A 604 -33.44 7.16 45.83
C CYS A 604 -33.29 8.10 47.05
N PHE A 605 -34.20 9.09 47.17
CA PHE A 605 -34.15 10.14 48.20
C PHE A 605 -35.02 9.80 49.42
N ASP A 606 -34.54 10.22 50.60
CA ASP A 606 -35.22 10.26 51.90
C ASP A 606 -35.68 8.90 52.46
N LEU A 607 -35.21 7.78 51.89
CA LEU A 607 -35.56 6.41 52.30
C LEU A 607 -34.48 5.75 53.19
N HIS A 608 -33.23 5.75 52.75
CA HIS A 608 -32.06 5.24 53.49
C HIS A 608 -30.82 6.03 53.08
N ASP A 609 -29.77 5.99 53.91
CA ASP A 609 -28.46 6.51 53.53
C ASP A 609 -27.71 5.50 52.66
N THR A 610 -26.64 5.93 51.98
CA THR A 610 -25.84 5.07 51.10
C THR A 610 -25.34 3.80 51.80
N GLU A 611 -24.97 3.88 53.09
CA GLU A 611 -24.44 2.73 53.85
C GLU A 611 -25.48 1.67 54.24
N ASP A 612 -26.77 2.01 54.22
CA ASP A 612 -27.88 1.12 54.60
C ASP A 612 -28.60 0.52 53.38
N CYS A 613 -27.99 0.63 52.20
CA CYS A 613 -28.62 0.23 50.94
C CYS A 613 -28.75 -1.30 50.84
N PRO A 614 -29.97 -1.87 50.72
CA PRO A 614 -30.15 -3.33 50.65
C PRO A 614 -29.45 -3.98 49.44
N THR A 615 -29.20 -3.21 48.39
CA THR A 615 -28.41 -3.64 47.21
C THR A 615 -26.91 -3.75 47.49
N GLN A 616 -26.39 -3.09 48.53
CA GLN A 616 -24.99 -3.19 48.95
C GLN A 616 -24.62 -4.58 49.47
N ALA A 617 -25.60 -5.38 49.91
CA ALA A 617 -25.39 -6.74 50.42
C ALA A 617 -25.47 -7.86 49.36
N GLN A 618 -25.68 -7.54 48.07
CA GLN A 618 -25.83 -8.55 47.02
C GLN A 618 -24.68 -8.68 46.02
N MET A 619 -23.52 -8.05 46.25
CA MET A 619 -22.37 -8.19 45.36
C MET A 619 -21.09 -8.53 46.13
N SER A 620 -20.91 -9.82 46.43
CA SER A 620 -19.58 -10.36 46.68
C SER A 620 -19.56 -11.85 46.34
N GLU A 621 -19.38 -12.13 45.04
CA GLU A 621 -18.84 -13.39 44.54
C GLU A 621 -17.46 -13.08 43.95
N ASP A 622 -16.51 -12.70 44.81
CA ASP A 622 -15.09 -12.63 44.43
C ASP A 622 -14.47 -14.02 44.52
N PRO A 623 -13.67 -14.47 43.52
CA PRO A 623 -12.90 -15.69 43.61
C PRO A 623 -11.83 -15.60 44.71
N PRO A 624 -11.40 -16.72 45.32
CA PRO A 624 -10.46 -16.67 46.44
C PRO A 624 -9.13 -16.01 46.04
N HIS A 625 -8.63 -15.11 46.89
CA HIS A 625 -7.35 -14.44 46.69
C HIS A 625 -6.19 -15.47 46.55
N SER A 626 -5.35 -15.27 45.54
CA SER A 626 -4.23 -16.19 45.25
C SER A 626 -3.22 -16.25 46.39
N THR A 627 -2.94 -17.46 46.88
CA THR A 627 -2.01 -17.83 47.95
C THR A 627 -0.52 -17.78 47.56
N HIS A 628 -0.06 -16.70 46.91
CA HIS A 628 1.35 -16.58 46.55
C HIS A 628 2.17 -15.82 47.60
N HIS A 629 2.92 -16.55 48.43
CA HIS A 629 3.93 -16.00 49.35
C HIS A 629 5.30 -15.94 48.67
N GLY A 630 5.56 -14.89 47.88
CA GLY A 630 6.87 -14.64 47.25
C GLY A 630 7.58 -13.44 47.87
N SER A 631 8.91 -13.50 47.96
CA SER A 631 9.74 -12.39 48.44
C SER A 631 9.56 -11.14 47.57
N ARG A 632 9.53 -9.96 48.21
CA ARG A 632 9.19 -8.63 47.62
C ARG A 632 10.15 -8.14 46.51
N SER A 633 11.14 -8.95 46.15
CA SER A 633 12.19 -8.68 45.17
C SER A 633 12.23 -9.66 44.00
N GLU A 634 11.32 -10.64 43.94
CA GLU A 634 11.18 -11.54 42.79
C GLU A 634 9.96 -11.15 41.95
N GLU A 635 10.18 -11.05 40.64
CA GLU A 635 9.15 -10.72 39.66
C GLU A 635 8.19 -11.90 39.51
N ARG A 636 6.88 -11.63 39.67
CA ARG A 636 5.85 -12.67 39.65
C ARG A 636 5.72 -13.22 38.22
N PRO A 637 5.83 -14.55 38.01
CA PRO A 637 5.65 -15.14 36.70
C PRO A 637 4.27 -14.80 36.13
N TYR A 638 4.25 -14.14 34.98
CA TYR A 638 3.04 -13.78 34.23
C TYR A 638 3.15 -14.36 32.82
N CYS A 639 2.06 -14.96 32.36
CA CYS A 639 1.97 -15.51 31.01
C CYS A 639 1.16 -14.57 30.14
N GLU A 640 1.80 -13.97 29.14
CA GLU A 640 1.14 -13.09 28.16
C GLU A 640 0.30 -13.87 27.14
N ILE A 641 0.44 -15.20 27.04
CA ILE A 641 -0.29 -16.04 26.09
C ILE A 641 -1.71 -16.36 26.59
N CYS A 642 -1.89 -16.63 27.89
CA CYS A 642 -3.20 -16.91 28.50
C CYS A 642 -3.63 -15.87 29.55
N GLU A 643 -2.88 -14.79 29.69
CA GLU A 643 -3.14 -13.68 30.62
C GLU A 643 -3.27 -14.08 32.11
N MET A 644 -2.68 -15.20 32.51
CA MET A 644 -2.71 -15.70 33.89
C MET A 644 -1.36 -15.60 34.61
N PHE A 645 -1.42 -15.23 35.89
CA PHE A 645 -0.26 -15.29 36.79
C PHE A 645 0.01 -16.72 37.28
N GLY A 646 1.28 -17.12 37.35
CA GLY A 646 1.69 -18.41 37.93
C GLY A 646 2.66 -19.24 37.08
N HIS A 647 2.87 -18.87 35.81
CA HIS A 647 3.89 -19.44 34.93
C HIS A 647 4.37 -18.37 33.92
N TRP A 648 5.51 -18.61 33.26
CA TRP A 648 6.00 -17.77 32.16
C TRP A 648 5.43 -18.24 30.84
N ALA A 649 5.33 -17.34 29.86
CA ALA A 649 4.87 -17.64 28.50
C ALA A 649 5.59 -18.85 27.86
N THR A 650 6.86 -19.09 28.19
CA THR A 650 7.64 -20.23 27.67
C THR A 650 7.16 -21.61 28.14
N ASN A 651 6.34 -21.65 29.19
CA ASN A 651 5.82 -22.88 29.78
C ASN A 651 4.29 -22.98 29.62
N CYS A 652 3.70 -22.13 28.77
CA CYS A 652 2.29 -22.20 28.43
C CYS A 652 2.05 -23.31 27.40
N ASN A 653 0.94 -24.04 27.54
CA ASN A 653 0.57 -25.08 26.60
C ASN A 653 -0.40 -24.45 25.59
N ASP A 654 0.09 -24.17 24.37
CA ASP A 654 -0.60 -23.35 23.35
C ASP A 654 -1.97 -23.90 22.86
N ASP A 655 -2.36 -25.12 23.25
CA ASP A 655 -3.57 -25.80 22.78
C ASP A 655 -4.86 -25.45 23.55
N GLU A 656 -4.80 -24.61 24.60
CA GLU A 656 -5.97 -24.15 25.36
C GLU A 656 -6.07 -22.61 25.35
N THR A 657 -6.34 -22.01 24.19
CA THR A 657 -6.74 -20.61 24.10
C THR A 657 -8.21 -20.50 23.68
N PHE A 658 -8.95 -19.67 24.41
CA PHE A 658 -10.35 -19.29 24.19
C PHE A 658 -10.43 -18.00 23.38
#